data_AF-A0A1Y1IEP9-F1
#
_entry.id   AF-A0A1Y1IEP9-F1
#
_cell.length_a   1.000
_cell.length_b   1.000
_cell.length_c   1.000
_cell.angle_alpha   90.00
_cell.angle_beta   90.00
_cell.angle_gamma   90.00
#
_symmetry.space_group_name_H-M   'P 1'
#
loop_
_entity.id
_entity.type
_entity.pdbx_description
1 polymer ?
#
loop_
_entity_poly.entity_id
_entity_poly.type
_entity_poly.pdbx_seq_one_letter_code
_entity_poly.pdbx_strand_id
1 'polypeptide(L)'
;MASAQARRRCLALVAHVWGRPGAVAEAGRLSHGARQSHKALSGSLRRDPFTDGLGQFHTRGFASVSAQPTGEPEAAETPVGRQYPAVGQSFKETAPIEGGSLTLETGKLARLADAAVVVGFNETKVLCTAIASRRMDSAQSFLPLTVDYREKDYAQGKIPGGYFRREGAPQTRELLCSRLIDRAMRPLFPEGFYCETQLLANVLSLDGSQDPDVLAINGASAALTISDIPWNGPVGAVRIARINGRLVVNPGLEDWGKTDLSLVYAGTERDCVMMDVQAKEISNEDLAQALRLAHQEAQKVLDVQRRLAQQVNHAKRERMLEEISEELVERIREAAGAKISAIMEDPSYGKQERGKALAEVEQEVRAQFEEAGDADAVQKLPLAFDELKWRIIRRNIIDRGVRPDHRPLDQVRPIHCEADFLPALHGSSLFSRGNTQVVCTVTLGSVLDAQKLDTMGGPDSKRFMLHYSFPPYATNEVKRVGAVNRREVGHGMLAEKALAAVMPDDDAFPFTVRVTSECTASDGSSSMATVCGGSLALMDAGVPITKHVAGVSVGLFTDTDADNTVRNYKLVTDIVGLEDHLGDMDFKVAGTRDGVTAIQLDMKLPGIPLEILVEGLDAAQDARRKVITLMEQEIAKPREVPKDSHPRLATLPVDRASLGKVIGPLGATIKGIQAESGARLKVEDGGVQIFAKDTASFNLARHLIEMAVGKDVEIGKVYDGVVTSVRDYGALVELDGTGGQEGLLHISEISENKIKRVEDVMREGDRVRVLCTGRNIRGDTRLSIKALNRADSAGSSDSEDYSPGSDSDASSSYRSSSFRGDGPSGAERGEGGTPRREPTRRITEDNVELGKTYRAKVVSVRDYGAFLELETGEQGLLHVSQISHGFITSIKDHVTLDQELEVVVVKEPRDGNGVTFSRLPLLRKPPKRTTNSPIVIPGRRNES
;
A
#
# COMPACT_ATOMS: atom_id res chain seq x y z
N MET A 1 -47.95 2.61 -13.32
CA MET A 1 -49.19 1.99 -12.79
C MET A 1 -49.05 0.48 -12.93
N ALA A 2 -48.97 -0.27 -11.81
CA ALA A 2 -49.21 -1.72 -11.71
C ALA A 2 -48.72 -2.21 -10.33
N SER A 3 -49.53 -2.10 -9.28
CA SER A 3 -49.26 -2.69 -7.96
C SER A 3 -50.52 -2.61 -7.09
N ALA A 4 -51.57 -3.32 -7.50
CA ALA A 4 -52.84 -3.36 -6.79
C ALA A 4 -53.49 -4.75 -6.88
N GLN A 5 -52.81 -5.77 -6.36
CA GLN A 5 -53.45 -7.07 -6.05
C GLN A 5 -52.65 -7.86 -5.00
N ALA A 6 -52.97 -7.59 -3.74
CA ALA A 6 -52.77 -8.53 -2.65
C ALA A 6 -54.14 -8.85 -2.05
N ARG A 7 -54.45 -10.16 -1.90
CA ARG A 7 -55.36 -10.83 -0.94
C ARG A 7 -56.15 -11.98 -1.59
N ARG A 8 -55.85 -13.22 -1.17
CA ARG A 8 -56.80 -14.14 -0.49
C ARG A 8 -56.15 -15.47 -0.10
N ARG A 9 -56.36 -15.88 1.17
CA ARG A 9 -56.15 -17.22 1.79
C ARG A 9 -54.67 -17.60 2.02
N CYS A 10 -54.24 -18.20 3.14
CA CYS A 10 -54.91 -18.80 4.33
C CYS A 10 -54.44 -18.10 5.64
N LEU A 11 -55.26 -17.85 6.66
CA LEU A 11 -55.74 -18.77 7.73
C LEU A 11 -54.60 -19.58 8.40
N ALA A 12 -54.37 -19.67 9.71
CA ALA A 12 -54.62 -18.89 10.95
C ALA A 12 -54.68 -19.88 12.14
N LEU A 13 -53.94 -19.64 13.23
CA LEU A 13 -54.23 -20.12 14.61
C LEU A 13 -53.51 -19.17 15.60
N VAL A 14 -54.23 -18.30 16.33
CA VAL A 14 -54.52 -18.38 17.79
C VAL A 14 -53.23 -18.46 18.65
N ALA A 15 -52.73 -17.48 19.41
CA ALA A 15 -53.24 -16.27 20.11
C ALA A 15 -53.92 -16.49 21.49
N HIS A 16 -53.31 -15.96 22.56
CA HIS A 16 -53.80 -15.41 23.88
C HIS A 16 -52.62 -15.47 24.90
N VAL A 17 -52.36 -14.59 25.87
CA VAL A 17 -53.17 -13.66 26.74
C VAL A 17 -52.35 -12.35 26.94
N TRP A 18 -52.79 -11.15 26.54
CA TRP A 18 -53.45 -10.06 27.33
C TRP A 18 -52.73 -9.54 28.61
N GLY A 19 -52.56 -8.22 28.85
CA GLY A 19 -52.75 -7.04 27.96
C GLY A 19 -52.84 -5.64 28.64
N ARG A 20 -52.80 -4.58 27.79
CA ARG A 20 -53.59 -3.30 27.81
C ARG A 20 -53.49 -2.26 28.98
N PRO A 21 -53.93 -0.97 28.81
CA PRO A 21 -53.78 -0.03 27.66
C PRO A 21 -53.74 1.53 28.01
N GLY A 22 -53.59 2.39 26.98
CA GLY A 22 -54.14 3.78 26.92
C GLY A 22 -53.10 4.93 26.90
N ALA A 23 -53.22 6.06 26.17
CA ALA A 23 -54.21 6.63 25.21
C ALA A 23 -53.43 7.53 24.18
N VAL A 24 -53.74 7.72 22.89
CA VAL A 24 -54.93 8.32 22.21
C VAL A 24 -55.11 9.81 22.63
N ALA A 25 -55.12 10.86 21.79
CA ALA A 25 -55.23 11.05 20.31
C ALA A 25 -54.58 12.41 19.85
N GLU A 26 -54.73 13.01 18.65
CA GLU A 26 -55.45 12.62 17.41
C GLU A 26 -54.75 13.02 16.06
N ALA A 27 -55.04 14.20 15.47
CA ALA A 27 -55.00 14.47 14.01
C ALA A 27 -54.89 15.98 13.65
N GLY A 28 -54.58 16.42 12.41
CA GLY A 28 -54.04 15.69 11.25
C GLY A 28 -54.13 16.42 9.88
N ARG A 29 -53.77 15.68 8.81
CA ARG A 29 -54.11 15.82 7.37
C ARG A 29 -53.72 17.07 6.51
N LEU A 30 -52.90 16.76 5.47
CA LEU A 30 -52.95 17.20 4.05
C LEU A 30 -52.61 18.69 3.75
N SER A 31 -51.91 19.05 2.66
CA SER A 31 -52.03 18.56 1.26
C SER A 31 -50.75 18.80 0.39
N HIS A 32 -50.80 18.44 -0.90
CA HIS A 32 -49.71 18.56 -1.90
C HIS A 32 -49.51 19.98 -2.47
N GLY A 33 -48.30 20.32 -2.97
CA GLY A 33 -48.10 21.47 -3.86
C GLY A 33 -46.66 21.69 -4.34
N ALA A 34 -46.43 21.62 -5.66
CA ALA A 34 -45.13 21.56 -6.33
C ALA A 34 -44.26 22.85 -6.36
N ARG A 35 -42.95 22.65 -6.60
CA ARG A 35 -41.99 23.47 -7.39
C ARG A 35 -42.17 25.01 -7.42
N GLN A 36 -41.13 25.76 -7.02
CA GLN A 36 -40.18 26.37 -7.98
C GLN A 36 -39.00 27.07 -7.29
N SER A 37 -37.88 27.13 -8.01
CA SER A 37 -36.63 27.83 -7.68
C SER A 37 -36.67 29.32 -8.07
N HIS A 38 -35.96 30.20 -7.36
CA HIS A 38 -35.15 31.25 -8.02
C HIS A 38 -34.07 31.84 -7.08
N LYS A 39 -32.92 32.22 -7.68
CA LYS A 39 -31.81 32.95 -7.04
C LYS A 39 -32.10 34.45 -6.95
N ALA A 40 -31.50 35.13 -5.97
CA ALA A 40 -31.00 36.51 -6.13
C ALA A 40 -29.76 36.75 -5.26
N LEU A 41 -28.80 37.50 -5.80
CA LEU A 41 -27.53 37.91 -5.18
C LEU A 41 -27.23 39.35 -5.66
N SER A 42 -26.22 40.01 -5.07
CA SER A 42 -25.78 41.41 -5.26
C SER A 42 -26.63 42.49 -4.56
N GLY A 43 -26.07 43.62 -4.10
CA GLY A 43 -24.64 43.93 -3.89
C GLY A 43 -24.25 45.43 -3.98
N SER A 44 -23.65 45.98 -2.91
CA SER A 44 -22.84 47.23 -2.84
C SER A 44 -23.58 48.58 -3.05
N LEU A 45 -23.34 49.72 -2.37
CA LEU A 45 -22.10 50.51 -2.18
C LEU A 45 -22.27 51.66 -1.13
N ARG A 46 -21.27 51.83 -0.23
CA ARG A 46 -20.61 53.10 0.27
C ARG A 46 -21.42 54.37 0.70
N ARG A 47 -21.22 54.83 1.97
CA ARG A 47 -20.41 56.02 2.42
C ARG A 47 -20.82 56.55 3.82
N ASP A 48 -19.84 56.78 4.70
CA ASP A 48 -19.89 57.61 5.94
C ASP A 48 -19.83 59.14 5.60
N PRO A 49 -19.78 60.16 6.53
CA PRO A 49 -19.51 60.11 7.99
C PRO A 49 -20.21 61.18 8.92
N PHE A 50 -19.76 61.23 10.21
CA PHE A 50 -19.69 62.37 11.17
C PHE A 50 -20.71 62.59 12.34
N THR A 51 -20.17 62.44 13.58
CA THR A 51 -20.28 63.24 14.85
C THR A 51 -21.42 63.20 15.89
N ASP A 52 -20.93 63.23 17.15
CA ASP A 52 -21.40 63.87 18.41
C ASP A 52 -22.52 63.27 19.31
N GLY A 53 -22.24 63.30 20.64
CA GLY A 53 -23.22 63.09 21.72
C GLY A 53 -22.65 62.60 23.06
N LEU A 54 -22.32 63.51 23.99
CA LEU A 54 -21.89 63.21 25.38
C LEU A 54 -23.06 62.79 26.30
N GLY A 55 -22.76 62.04 27.37
CA GLY A 55 -23.72 61.78 28.46
C GLY A 55 -23.14 61.04 29.68
N GLN A 56 -22.76 61.79 30.72
CA GLN A 56 -22.42 61.25 32.06
C GLN A 56 -23.68 60.90 32.85
N PHE A 57 -23.65 59.90 33.75
CA PHE A 57 -24.54 59.88 34.92
C PHE A 57 -23.89 59.27 36.17
N HIS A 58 -24.46 59.62 37.33
CA HIS A 58 -23.76 59.70 38.62
C HIS A 58 -23.65 58.42 39.45
N THR A 59 -22.64 58.44 40.31
CA THR A 59 -22.46 57.64 41.52
C THR A 59 -23.54 57.87 42.58
N ARG A 60 -23.88 56.80 43.33
CA ARG A 60 -24.32 56.87 44.73
C ARG A 60 -23.72 55.70 45.50
N GLY A 61 -22.98 56.00 46.57
CA GLY A 61 -22.49 54.99 47.51
C GLY A 61 -23.46 54.77 48.66
N PHE A 62 -23.30 53.65 49.36
CA PHE A 62 -23.75 53.45 50.74
C PHE A 62 -22.62 52.86 51.58
N ALA A 63 -22.74 53.00 52.90
CA ALA A 63 -21.59 53.13 53.80
C ALA A 63 -20.90 51.81 54.21
N SER A 64 -19.68 51.99 54.71
CA SER A 64 -18.76 50.98 55.24
C SER A 64 -19.22 50.31 56.54
N VAL A 65 -18.90 49.03 56.69
CA VAL A 65 -18.62 48.40 57.99
C VAL A 65 -17.14 48.04 58.03
N SER A 66 -16.45 48.40 59.12
CA SER A 66 -15.01 48.24 59.27
C SER A 66 -14.64 46.91 59.92
N ALA A 67 -13.71 46.18 59.30
CA ALA A 67 -12.91 45.15 59.97
C ALA A 67 -11.44 45.27 59.50
N GLN A 68 -10.51 45.15 60.43
CA GLN A 68 -9.06 45.16 60.24
C GLN A 68 -8.46 44.07 61.15
N PRO A 69 -7.24 43.58 60.88
CA PRO A 69 -7.04 42.45 59.98
C PRO A 69 -6.48 41.22 60.71
N THR A 70 -6.71 40.02 60.17
CA THR A 70 -6.08 38.78 60.66
C THR A 70 -5.54 37.97 59.49
N GLY A 71 -4.20 37.89 59.41
CA GLY A 71 -3.47 37.18 58.36
C GLY A 71 -3.44 37.94 57.04
N GLU A 72 -2.24 38.38 56.64
CA GLU A 72 -1.94 38.41 55.22
C GLU A 72 -1.93 36.94 54.75
N PRO A 73 -2.80 36.51 53.82
CA PRO A 73 -2.41 35.38 53.00
C PRO A 73 -1.15 35.82 52.25
N GLU A 74 -0.11 34.98 52.22
CA GLU A 74 1.00 35.19 51.29
C GLU A 74 0.39 35.44 49.91
N ALA A 75 0.78 36.54 49.26
CA ALA A 75 0.23 36.92 47.98
C ALA A 75 0.60 35.84 46.97
N ALA A 76 -0.33 34.91 46.72
CA ALA A 76 -0.16 33.82 45.79
C ALA A 76 0.36 34.39 44.47
N GLU A 77 1.58 34.01 44.09
CA GLU A 77 2.26 34.62 42.96
C GLU A 77 1.34 34.52 41.74
N THR A 78 0.94 35.68 41.20
CA THR A 78 0.06 35.72 40.04
C THR A 78 0.73 34.92 38.93
N PRO A 79 0.13 33.82 38.40
CA PRO A 79 0.85 32.91 37.52
C PRO A 79 1.53 33.67 36.38
N VAL A 80 2.85 33.51 36.25
CA VAL A 80 3.63 34.24 35.26
C VAL A 80 3.11 33.88 33.87
N GLY A 81 2.35 34.82 33.29
CA GLY A 81 1.77 34.65 31.96
C GLY A 81 2.87 34.43 30.94
N ARG A 82 2.66 33.47 30.03
CA ARG A 82 3.62 33.01 29.02
C ARG A 82 4.45 34.16 28.43
N GLN A 83 5.77 34.13 28.63
CA GLN A 83 6.66 35.09 28.01
C GLN A 83 6.69 34.83 26.50
N TYR A 84 5.97 35.66 25.74
CA TYR A 84 6.07 35.67 24.30
C TYR A 84 7.18 36.64 23.86
N PRO A 85 8.06 36.23 22.93
CA PRO A 85 8.90 37.19 22.22
C PRO A 85 7.99 38.14 21.41
N ALA A 86 8.51 39.32 21.08
CA ALA A 86 7.72 40.34 20.37
C ALA A 86 7.22 39.82 19.00
N VAL A 87 6.21 40.48 18.42
CA VAL A 87 5.65 40.07 17.12
C VAL A 87 6.76 39.98 16.07
N GLY A 88 6.95 38.79 15.48
CA GLY A 88 7.99 38.52 14.48
C GLY A 88 9.35 38.05 15.03
N GLN A 89 9.55 38.10 16.34
CA GLN A 89 10.69 37.48 17.03
C GLN A 89 10.37 36.03 17.44
N SER A 90 11.41 35.27 17.78
CA SER A 90 11.31 33.91 18.29
C SER A 90 12.38 33.61 19.34
N PHE A 91 12.07 32.70 20.26
CA PHE A 91 13.09 31.95 20.99
C PHE A 91 13.52 30.79 20.11
N LYS A 92 14.84 30.55 20.03
CA LYS A 92 15.40 29.49 19.19
C LYS A 92 16.54 28.80 19.93
N GLU A 93 16.37 27.51 20.16
CA GLU A 93 17.40 26.62 20.67
C GLU A 93 17.93 25.70 19.58
N THR A 94 19.14 25.19 19.77
CA THR A 94 19.84 24.36 18.79
C THR A 94 20.79 23.40 19.48
N ALA A 95 20.93 22.17 18.95
CA ALA A 95 22.04 21.28 19.30
C ALA A 95 22.58 20.54 18.07
N PRO A 96 23.90 20.24 18.05
CA PRO A 96 24.44 19.26 17.13
C PRO A 96 23.89 17.87 17.48
N ILE A 97 23.43 17.17 16.46
CA ILE A 97 23.12 15.74 16.51
C ILE A 97 23.91 15.10 15.37
N GLU A 98 24.26 13.83 15.46
CA GLU A 98 24.89 13.14 14.34
C GLU A 98 24.04 13.30 13.06
N GLY A 99 24.71 13.58 11.94
CA GLY A 99 24.09 13.92 10.66
C GLY A 99 23.67 15.39 10.47
N GLY A 100 23.70 16.26 11.49
CA GLY A 100 23.34 17.67 11.30
C GLY A 100 23.09 18.48 12.58
N SER A 101 22.04 19.29 12.57
CA SER A 101 21.70 20.18 13.69
C SER A 101 20.19 20.22 13.90
N LEU A 102 19.74 19.84 15.09
CA LEU A 102 18.36 19.98 15.50
C LEU A 102 18.13 21.40 16.02
N THR A 103 17.07 22.03 15.54
CA THR A 103 16.64 23.38 15.93
C THR A 103 15.20 23.34 16.44
N LEU A 104 14.90 24.08 17.51
CA LEU A 104 13.55 24.27 18.03
C LEU A 104 13.27 25.77 18.12
N GLU A 105 12.25 26.26 17.41
CA GLU A 105 11.87 27.68 17.35
C GLU A 105 10.42 27.89 17.82
N THR A 106 10.17 28.86 18.71
CA THR A 106 8.82 29.19 19.20
C THR A 106 8.57 30.71 19.25
N GLY A 107 7.30 31.10 19.33
CA GLY A 107 6.86 32.48 19.48
C GLY A 107 6.56 33.23 18.17
N LYS A 108 7.00 32.71 17.02
CA LYS A 108 6.78 33.30 15.69
C LYS A 108 5.49 32.84 15.01
N LEU A 109 5.20 31.54 15.01
CA LEU A 109 4.01 30.93 14.41
C LEU A 109 3.00 30.47 15.47
N ALA A 110 1.73 30.34 15.06
CA ALA A 110 0.62 29.78 15.86
C ALA A 110 0.53 30.31 17.32
N ARG A 111 0.74 31.63 17.51
CA ARG A 111 0.80 32.35 18.80
C ARG A 111 -0.51 32.37 19.63
N LEU A 112 -1.52 31.61 19.22
CA LEU A 112 -2.80 31.45 19.93
C LEU A 112 -3.00 30.02 20.48
N ALA A 113 -2.15 29.06 20.11
CA ALA A 113 -2.15 27.73 20.70
C ALA A 113 -1.45 27.75 22.07
N ASP A 114 -1.88 26.86 22.98
CA ASP A 114 -1.28 26.70 24.32
C ASP A 114 0.23 26.45 24.23
N ALA A 115 0.68 25.79 23.16
CA ALA A 115 2.04 25.90 22.62
C ALA A 115 2.14 25.67 21.11
N ALA A 116 3.24 26.16 20.54
CA ALA A 116 3.63 25.91 19.15
C ALA A 116 5.16 25.91 19.03
N VAL A 117 5.72 24.91 18.36
CA VAL A 117 7.16 24.79 18.08
C VAL A 117 7.36 24.43 16.61
N VAL A 118 8.22 25.17 15.91
CA VAL A 118 8.80 24.71 14.65
C VAL A 118 10.07 23.95 15.00
N VAL A 119 10.04 22.64 14.80
CA VAL A 119 11.23 21.78 14.86
C VAL A 119 11.82 21.71 13.46
N GLY A 120 13.14 21.84 13.37
CA GLY A 120 13.85 21.76 12.10
C GLY A 120 15.15 20.98 12.22
N PHE A 121 15.44 20.17 11.22
CA PHE A 121 16.75 19.55 11.02
C PHE A 121 17.18 19.90 9.60
N ASN A 122 18.30 20.63 9.49
CA ASN A 122 18.68 21.31 8.25
C ASN A 122 17.50 22.16 7.71
N GLU A 123 17.06 21.94 6.47
CA GLU A 123 15.92 22.64 5.87
C GLU A 123 14.60 21.87 5.94
N THR A 124 14.59 20.63 6.46
CA THR A 124 13.35 19.92 6.81
C THR A 124 12.76 20.50 8.10
N LYS A 125 11.52 21.00 8.03
CA LYS A 125 10.86 21.73 9.14
C LYS A 125 9.42 21.26 9.32
N VAL A 126 9.02 21.05 10.58
CA VAL A 126 7.67 20.61 10.98
C VAL A 126 7.14 21.59 12.03
N LEU A 127 5.93 22.13 11.82
CA LEU A 127 5.21 22.90 12.82
C LEU A 127 4.37 21.97 13.68
N CYS A 128 4.69 21.89 14.96
CA CYS A 128 3.94 21.15 15.96
C CYS A 128 3.19 22.13 16.89
N THR A 129 1.90 21.91 17.11
CA THR A 129 1.08 22.71 18.02
C THR A 129 0.37 21.82 19.03
N ALA A 130 0.33 22.24 20.29
CA ALA A 130 -0.42 21.59 21.36
C ALA A 130 -1.52 22.53 21.87
N ILE A 131 -2.73 21.99 22.02
CA ILE A 131 -3.92 22.70 22.50
C ILE A 131 -4.67 21.75 23.43
N ALA A 132 -5.12 22.21 24.60
CA ALA A 132 -5.99 21.42 25.47
C ALA A 132 -7.09 22.27 26.13
N SER A 133 -8.33 21.79 26.03
CA SER A 133 -9.51 22.34 26.70
C SER A 133 -9.22 22.68 28.18
N ARG A 134 -9.76 23.80 28.66
CA ARG A 134 -9.75 24.17 30.09
C ARG A 134 -10.97 23.68 30.86
N ARG A 135 -11.72 22.74 30.27
CA ARG A 135 -12.83 22.03 30.90
C ARG A 135 -12.58 20.54 30.79
N MET A 136 -12.73 19.84 31.91
CA MET A 136 -12.81 18.39 31.95
C MET A 136 -14.25 17.96 31.64
N ASP A 137 -14.43 16.83 30.98
CA ASP A 137 -15.73 16.21 30.77
C ASP A 137 -15.82 14.95 31.65
N SER A 138 -16.43 15.08 32.83
CA SER A 138 -16.57 14.01 33.83
C SER A 138 -17.59 12.92 33.44
N ALA A 139 -18.03 12.89 32.19
CA ALA A 139 -18.72 11.76 31.58
C ALA A 139 -17.78 10.86 30.76
N GLN A 140 -16.51 11.25 30.59
CA GLN A 140 -15.50 10.49 29.86
C GLN A 140 -14.60 9.70 30.82
N SER A 141 -14.36 8.43 30.51
CA SER A 141 -13.50 7.53 31.28
C SER A 141 -12.13 7.27 30.62
N PHE A 142 -11.72 8.13 29.68
CA PHE A 142 -10.48 7.98 28.93
C PHE A 142 -9.93 9.35 28.51
N LEU A 143 -8.64 9.43 28.19
CA LEU A 143 -8.02 10.66 27.66
C LEU A 143 -8.42 10.91 26.19
N PRO A 144 -9.23 11.96 25.89
CA PRO A 144 -9.54 12.42 24.52
C PRO A 144 -8.35 13.16 23.86
N LEU A 145 -7.22 12.47 23.75
CA LEU A 145 -6.06 12.93 22.97
C LEU A 145 -6.26 12.57 21.48
N THR A 146 -6.30 13.60 20.64
CA THR A 146 -6.28 13.49 19.17
C THR A 146 -4.94 13.98 18.64
N VAL A 147 -4.28 13.14 17.84
CA VAL A 147 -3.03 13.48 17.16
C VAL A 147 -3.23 13.41 15.65
N ASP A 148 -2.89 14.47 14.93
CA ASP A 148 -2.89 14.50 13.46
C ASP A 148 -1.56 15.02 12.94
N TYR A 149 -0.81 14.14 12.29
CA TYR A 149 0.34 14.48 11.46
C TYR A 149 -0.12 14.63 10.00
N ARG A 150 0.26 15.72 9.34
CA ARG A 150 -0.10 16.03 7.95
C ARG A 150 1.13 16.36 7.11
N GLU A 151 1.23 15.66 5.99
CA GLU A 151 2.13 15.98 4.88
C GLU A 151 1.42 16.96 3.94
N LYS A 152 2.18 17.92 3.41
CA LYS A 152 1.66 18.98 2.54
C LYS A 152 2.53 19.03 1.30
N ASP A 153 1.92 18.88 0.12
CA ASP A 153 2.66 18.82 -1.14
C ASP A 153 3.53 20.07 -1.38
N TYR A 154 3.11 21.23 -0.84
CA TYR A 154 3.89 22.46 -0.90
C TYR A 154 5.24 22.36 -0.16
N ALA A 155 5.41 21.44 0.79
CA ALA A 155 6.67 21.23 1.51
C ALA A 155 7.81 20.74 0.60
N GLN A 156 7.47 20.23 -0.59
CA GLN A 156 8.38 19.91 -1.69
C GLN A 156 8.14 20.77 -2.95
N GLY A 157 7.34 21.83 -2.85
CA GLY A 157 6.94 22.66 -3.99
C GLY A 157 6.04 21.95 -5.01
N LYS A 158 5.39 20.83 -4.63
CA LYS A 158 4.49 20.05 -5.50
C LYS A 158 3.05 20.55 -5.40
N ILE A 159 2.28 20.28 -6.45
CA ILE A 159 0.81 20.44 -6.45
C ILE A 159 0.20 19.03 -6.29
N PRO A 160 -0.76 18.81 -5.38
CA PRO A 160 -1.33 17.48 -5.10
C PRO A 160 -1.80 16.74 -6.36
N GLY A 161 -1.50 15.43 -6.42
CA GLY A 161 -1.79 14.58 -7.58
C GLY A 161 -3.29 14.40 -7.88
N GLY A 162 -4.13 14.44 -6.83
CA GLY A 162 -5.57 14.19 -6.90
C GLY A 162 -6.38 15.20 -7.72
N TYR A 163 -7.59 14.80 -8.14
CA TYR A 163 -8.49 15.56 -9.01
C TYR A 163 -8.73 17.02 -8.56
N PHE A 164 -8.86 17.25 -7.25
CA PHE A 164 -9.13 18.57 -6.67
C PHE A 164 -7.88 19.44 -6.47
N ARG A 165 -6.66 18.94 -6.77
CA ARG A 165 -5.38 19.64 -6.53
C ARG A 165 -5.22 20.19 -5.10
N ARG A 166 -5.71 19.40 -4.13
CA ARG A 166 -5.72 19.70 -2.69
C ARG A 166 -5.52 18.39 -1.91
N GLU A 167 -4.84 18.45 -0.78
CA GLU A 167 -4.66 17.30 0.11
C GLU A 167 -6.02 16.80 0.63
N GLY A 168 -6.21 15.48 0.57
CA GLY A 168 -7.48 14.83 0.91
C GLY A 168 -7.53 14.27 2.33
N ALA A 169 -8.26 13.16 2.48
CA ALA A 169 -8.23 12.33 3.68
C ALA A 169 -6.78 11.92 4.01
N PRO A 170 -6.43 11.71 5.30
CA PRO A 170 -5.10 11.30 5.68
C PRO A 170 -4.67 10.00 4.99
N GLN A 171 -3.47 9.99 4.42
CA GLN A 171 -2.86 8.80 3.83
C GLN A 171 -2.38 7.81 4.89
N THR A 172 -2.11 6.56 4.49
CA THR A 172 -1.55 5.50 5.35
C THR A 172 -0.34 5.98 6.15
N ARG A 173 0.63 6.64 5.50
CA ARG A 173 1.83 7.18 6.17
C ARG A 173 1.47 8.24 7.20
N GLU A 174 0.57 9.17 6.87
CA GLU A 174 0.13 10.22 7.80
C GLU A 174 -0.55 9.64 9.06
N LEU A 175 -1.38 8.61 8.89
CA LEU A 175 -2.01 7.90 10.00
C LEU A 175 -0.99 7.16 10.90
N LEU A 176 0.06 6.58 10.30
CA LEU A 176 1.12 5.88 11.04
C LEU A 176 1.99 6.84 11.84
N CYS A 177 2.42 7.96 11.24
CA CYS A 177 3.17 8.99 11.95
C CYS A 177 2.34 9.60 13.10
N SER A 178 1.03 9.82 12.87
CA SER A 178 0.10 10.24 13.93
C SER A 178 0.07 9.25 15.10
N ARG A 179 0.11 7.94 14.82
CA ARG A 179 0.18 6.89 15.86
C ARG A 179 1.53 6.81 16.57
N LEU A 180 2.65 7.07 15.90
CA LEU A 180 3.96 7.12 16.56
C LEU A 180 4.03 8.25 17.57
N ILE A 181 3.53 9.44 17.20
CA ILE A 181 3.44 10.59 18.10
C ILE A 181 2.47 10.29 19.26
N ASP A 182 1.27 9.76 18.99
CA ASP A 182 0.30 9.41 20.03
C ASP A 182 0.88 8.44 21.08
N ARG A 183 1.53 7.35 20.62
CA ARG A 183 2.18 6.35 21.50
C ARG A 183 3.30 6.94 22.35
N ALA A 184 4.06 7.90 21.81
CA ALA A 184 5.14 8.55 22.55
C ALA A 184 4.65 9.60 23.58
N MET A 185 3.49 10.23 23.36
CA MET A 185 2.97 11.30 24.23
C MET A 185 1.94 10.82 25.25
N ARG A 186 1.09 9.85 24.89
CA ARG A 186 -0.08 9.41 25.67
C ARG A 186 0.23 8.90 27.09
N PRO A 187 1.25 8.04 27.32
CA PRO A 187 1.53 7.48 28.67
C PRO A 187 2.07 8.51 29.68
N LEU A 188 2.38 9.72 29.21
CA LEU A 188 2.95 10.81 30.01
C LEU A 188 1.92 11.87 30.40
N PHE A 189 0.67 11.74 29.98
CA PHE A 189 -0.42 12.51 30.59
C PHE A 189 -0.73 11.95 31.98
N PRO A 190 -0.97 12.79 33.00
CA PRO A 190 -1.40 12.30 34.31
C PRO A 190 -2.70 11.47 34.21
N GLU A 191 -2.81 10.45 35.06
CA GLU A 191 -4.04 9.70 35.21
C GLU A 191 -5.19 10.61 35.67
N GLY A 192 -6.43 10.30 35.26
CA GLY A 192 -7.60 11.17 35.48
C GLY A 192 -7.64 12.45 34.63
N PHE A 193 -6.65 12.73 33.77
CA PHE A 193 -6.67 13.93 32.91
C PHE A 193 -7.61 13.76 31.69
N TYR A 194 -8.88 14.17 31.83
CA TYR A 194 -9.91 14.03 30.78
C TYR A 194 -10.25 15.37 30.07
N CYS A 195 -9.24 16.19 29.81
CA CYS A 195 -9.39 17.38 28.96
C CYS A 195 -9.15 17.04 27.47
N GLU A 196 -10.09 17.42 26.59
CA GLU A 196 -9.92 17.32 25.14
C GLU A 196 -8.61 17.99 24.70
N THR A 197 -7.70 17.20 24.12
CA THR A 197 -6.33 17.60 23.81
C THR A 197 -6.01 17.27 22.36
N GLN A 198 -5.50 18.26 21.62
CA GLN A 198 -5.13 18.12 20.21
C GLN A 198 -3.65 18.43 19.99
N LEU A 199 -2.96 17.50 19.33
CA LEU A 199 -1.61 17.69 18.80
C LEU A 199 -1.67 17.67 17.27
N LEU A 200 -1.23 18.76 16.64
CA LEU A 200 -1.12 18.86 15.18
C LEU A 200 0.33 19.00 14.77
N ALA A 201 0.80 18.14 13.87
CA ALA A 201 2.14 18.21 13.27
C ALA A 201 2.01 18.41 11.75
N ASN A 202 2.39 19.58 11.23
CA ASN A 202 2.33 19.89 9.80
C ASN A 202 3.74 20.04 9.24
N VAL A 203 4.10 19.23 8.24
CA VAL A 203 5.37 19.39 7.52
C VAL A 203 5.31 20.69 6.70
N LEU A 204 6.25 21.61 6.95
CA LEU A 204 6.33 22.91 6.28
C LEU A 204 7.30 22.90 5.10
N SER A 205 8.42 22.20 5.24
CA SER A 205 9.44 21.99 4.21
C SER A 205 10.13 20.65 4.42
N LEU A 206 10.56 20.01 3.32
CA LEU A 206 11.27 18.73 3.34
C LEU A 206 12.39 18.77 2.30
N ASP A 207 13.64 18.69 2.78
CA ASP A 207 14.87 18.72 1.97
C ASP A 207 15.43 17.32 1.65
N GLY A 208 14.85 16.27 2.23
CA GLY A 208 15.27 14.87 2.08
C GLY A 208 16.43 14.45 2.98
N SER A 209 17.05 15.37 3.73
CA SER A 209 18.14 15.07 4.66
C SER A 209 17.71 14.28 5.89
N GLN A 210 16.40 14.26 6.19
CA GLN A 210 15.77 13.49 7.27
C GLN A 210 14.36 13.04 6.87
N ASP A 211 13.86 12.00 7.54
CA ASP A 211 12.41 11.77 7.61
C ASP A 211 11.79 12.70 8.66
N PRO A 212 10.70 13.43 8.33
CA PRO A 212 10.01 14.31 9.26
C PRO A 212 9.31 13.61 10.45
N ASP A 213 9.17 12.28 10.48
CA ASP A 213 8.42 11.58 11.53
C ASP A 213 9.04 11.69 12.93
N VAL A 214 10.35 11.44 13.07
CA VAL A 214 11.12 11.65 14.31
C VAL A 214 11.09 13.12 14.73
N LEU A 215 11.20 14.04 13.78
CA LEU A 215 11.11 15.47 14.05
C LEU A 215 9.74 15.82 14.64
N ALA A 216 8.65 15.30 14.06
CA ALA A 216 7.30 15.53 14.55
C ALA A 216 7.08 15.05 15.99
N ILE A 217 7.68 13.91 16.40
CA ILE A 217 7.65 13.46 17.81
C ILE A 217 8.35 14.48 18.72
N ASN A 218 9.56 14.90 18.34
CA ASN A 218 10.35 15.88 19.10
C ASN A 218 9.68 17.25 19.19
N GLY A 219 9.06 17.71 18.10
CA GLY A 219 8.31 18.97 18.07
C GLY A 219 7.02 18.92 18.88
N ALA A 220 6.30 17.79 18.88
CA ALA A 220 5.13 17.59 19.73
C ALA A 220 5.49 17.57 21.22
N SER A 221 6.57 16.86 21.58
CA SER A 221 7.14 16.89 22.93
C SER A 221 7.55 18.30 23.34
N ALA A 222 8.27 19.03 22.49
CA ALA A 222 8.70 20.39 22.78
C ALA A 222 7.49 21.33 22.97
N ALA A 223 6.45 21.20 22.15
CA ALA A 223 5.22 21.96 22.30
C ALA A 223 4.52 21.65 23.64
N LEU A 224 4.29 20.36 23.97
CA LEU A 224 3.72 20.00 25.26
C LEU A 224 4.57 20.48 26.45
N THR A 225 5.90 20.45 26.33
CA THR A 225 6.82 20.94 27.37
C THR A 225 6.63 22.43 27.65
N ILE A 226 6.59 23.28 26.62
CA ILE A 226 6.46 24.76 26.78
C ILE A 226 5.01 25.26 26.95
N SER A 227 4.02 24.37 26.89
CA SER A 227 2.60 24.69 27.13
C SER A 227 2.26 24.79 28.61
N ASP A 228 1.08 25.33 28.94
CA ASP A 228 0.50 25.23 30.29
C ASP A 228 -0.04 23.82 30.61
N ILE A 229 -0.11 22.91 29.63
CA ILE A 229 -0.80 21.62 29.73
C ILE A 229 -0.05 20.68 30.68
N PRO A 230 -0.72 20.06 31.68
CA PRO A 230 -0.11 19.06 32.56
C PRO A 230 0.34 17.82 31.78
N TRP A 231 1.64 17.57 31.76
CA TRP A 231 2.26 16.48 31.02
C TRP A 231 3.65 16.19 31.60
N ASN A 232 3.99 14.92 31.78
CA ASN A 232 5.15 14.43 32.55
C ASN A 232 6.40 14.13 31.69
N GLY A 233 6.49 14.67 30.47
CA GLY A 233 7.71 14.61 29.65
C GLY A 233 8.78 15.63 30.09
N PRO A 234 9.74 16.02 29.22
CA PRO A 234 9.81 15.77 27.79
C PRO A 234 10.22 14.33 27.38
N VAL A 235 10.09 14.06 26.08
CA VAL A 235 10.55 12.85 25.39
C VAL A 235 11.55 13.25 24.30
N GLY A 236 12.68 12.56 24.25
CA GLY A 236 13.64 12.63 23.15
C GLY A 236 13.42 11.45 22.21
N ALA A 237 13.30 11.71 20.92
CA ALA A 237 13.13 10.70 19.88
C ALA A 237 14.24 10.75 18.83
N VAL A 238 14.69 9.57 18.40
CA VAL A 238 15.72 9.39 17.36
C VAL A 238 15.39 8.15 16.51
N ARG A 239 15.93 8.10 15.29
CA ARG A 239 15.96 6.88 14.48
C ARG A 239 17.38 6.32 14.48
N ILE A 240 17.55 5.03 14.77
CA ILE A 240 18.79 4.30 14.53
C ILE A 240 18.59 3.40 13.31
N ALA A 241 19.50 3.51 12.35
CA ALA A 241 19.65 2.58 11.25
C ALA A 241 20.91 1.73 11.43
N ARG A 242 21.01 0.63 10.68
CA ARG A 242 22.24 -0.14 10.56
C ARG A 242 22.58 -0.35 9.09
N ILE A 243 23.70 0.22 8.67
CA ILE A 243 24.14 0.28 7.27
C ILE A 243 25.53 -0.33 7.21
N ASN A 244 25.72 -1.38 6.40
CA ASN A 244 26.97 -2.14 6.31
C ASN A 244 27.50 -2.58 7.70
N GLY A 245 26.59 -3.04 8.57
CA GLY A 245 26.91 -3.47 9.95
C GLY A 245 27.21 -2.35 10.95
N ARG A 246 27.17 -1.08 10.56
CA ARG A 246 27.40 0.07 11.45
C ARG A 246 26.10 0.75 11.82
N LEU A 247 25.93 1.05 13.11
CA LEU A 247 24.81 1.87 13.57
C LEU A 247 24.99 3.32 13.11
N VAL A 248 23.92 3.94 12.62
CA VAL A 248 23.88 5.32 12.14
C VAL A 248 22.66 6.01 12.74
N VAL A 249 22.89 7.15 13.37
CA VAL A 249 21.85 7.97 14.01
C VAL A 249 21.22 8.88 12.97
N ASN A 250 19.88 8.93 12.94
CA ASN A 250 19.04 9.74 12.07
C ASN A 250 19.50 9.73 10.59
N PRO A 251 19.37 8.59 9.89
CA PRO A 251 19.78 8.47 8.48
C PRO A 251 18.91 9.33 7.54
N GLY A 252 19.53 9.93 6.53
CA GLY A 252 18.83 10.61 5.45
C GLY A 252 18.05 9.63 4.56
N LEU A 253 17.06 10.14 3.80
CA LEU A 253 16.14 9.29 3.03
C LEU A 253 16.84 8.41 1.98
N GLU A 254 17.98 8.84 1.45
CA GLU A 254 18.77 8.10 0.46
C GLU A 254 19.42 6.81 1.00
N ASP A 255 19.58 6.71 2.32
CA ASP A 255 20.20 5.54 2.96
C ASP A 255 19.19 4.46 3.39
N TRP A 256 17.89 4.75 3.31
CA TRP A 256 16.83 3.81 3.71
C TRP A 256 16.83 2.51 2.89
N GLY A 257 17.22 2.56 1.61
CA GLY A 257 17.38 1.36 0.78
C GLY A 257 18.57 0.47 1.16
N LYS A 258 19.49 0.97 1.99
CA LYS A 258 20.76 0.32 2.36
C LYS A 258 20.74 -0.25 3.79
N THR A 259 19.66 -0.03 4.54
CA THR A 259 19.60 -0.38 5.96
C THR A 259 19.00 -1.77 6.18
N ASP A 260 19.57 -2.52 7.14
CA ASP A 260 19.00 -3.79 7.62
C ASP A 260 18.29 -3.65 8.98
N LEU A 261 18.34 -2.45 9.58
CA LEU A 261 17.60 -2.02 10.78
C LEU A 261 16.99 -0.63 10.56
N SER A 262 15.77 -0.41 11.04
CA SER A 262 15.22 0.91 11.30
C SER A 262 14.47 0.86 12.63
N LEU A 263 15.10 1.38 13.68
CA LEU A 263 14.55 1.54 15.03
C LEU A 263 14.16 3.01 15.19
N VAL A 264 12.87 3.31 15.30
CA VAL A 264 12.41 4.59 15.87
C VAL A 264 12.28 4.38 17.37
N TYR A 265 12.99 5.20 18.15
CA TYR A 265 13.02 5.16 19.60
C TYR A 265 12.54 6.49 20.17
N ALA A 266 11.79 6.44 21.26
CA ALA A 266 11.42 7.60 22.06
C ALA A 266 11.50 7.28 23.57
N GLY A 267 12.21 8.11 24.33
CA GLY A 267 12.48 7.92 25.75
C GLY A 267 12.50 9.21 26.56
N THR A 268 12.31 9.08 27.88
CA THR A 268 12.56 10.13 28.87
C THR A 268 14.05 10.13 29.27
N GLU A 269 14.40 10.83 30.34
CA GLU A 269 15.76 10.82 30.90
C GLU A 269 16.22 9.45 31.41
N ARG A 270 15.28 8.61 31.86
CA ARG A 270 15.58 7.29 32.46
C ARG A 270 15.05 6.13 31.63
N ASP A 271 13.90 6.32 30.99
CA ASP A 271 13.04 5.21 30.59
C ASP A 271 12.68 5.24 29.09
N CYS A 272 12.44 4.06 28.52
CA CYS A 272 11.86 3.94 27.18
C CYS A 272 10.33 4.06 27.25
N VAL A 273 9.75 4.89 26.38
CA VAL A 273 8.29 5.12 26.29
C VAL A 273 7.70 4.45 25.06
N MET A 274 8.41 4.49 23.93
CA MET A 274 7.93 3.95 22.67
C MET A 274 9.11 3.48 21.81
N MET A 275 8.94 2.33 21.17
CA MET A 275 9.77 1.94 20.02
C MET A 275 8.94 1.33 18.91
N ASP A 276 9.41 1.49 17.68
CA ASP A 276 8.89 0.85 16.48
C ASP A 276 10.08 0.40 15.63
N VAL A 277 10.20 -0.91 15.40
CA VAL A 277 11.36 -1.52 14.72
C VAL A 277 10.91 -2.22 13.45
N GLN A 278 11.69 -2.06 12.39
CA GLN A 278 11.68 -2.87 11.19
C GLN A 278 13.11 -3.34 10.91
N ALA A 279 13.33 -4.63 10.66
CA ALA A 279 14.67 -5.18 10.47
C ALA A 279 14.68 -6.40 9.53
N LYS A 280 15.86 -6.73 8.99
CA LYS A 280 16.12 -7.97 8.25
C LYS A 280 16.83 -8.98 9.16
N GLU A 281 16.05 -9.62 10.03
CA GLU A 281 16.52 -10.67 10.94
C GLU A 281 17.66 -10.22 11.89
N ILE A 282 17.49 -9.10 12.60
CA ILE A 282 18.51 -8.61 13.56
C ILE A 282 18.57 -9.48 14.83
N SER A 283 19.78 -9.68 15.37
CA SER A 283 20.01 -10.38 16.65
C SER A 283 19.50 -9.56 17.84
N ASN A 284 19.28 -10.23 18.99
CA ASN A 284 18.87 -9.54 20.22
C ASN A 284 20.02 -8.65 20.72
N GLU A 285 21.27 -9.09 20.56
CA GLU A 285 22.49 -8.41 20.99
C GLU A 285 22.77 -7.11 20.19
N ASP A 286 22.61 -7.14 18.87
CA ASP A 286 22.79 -5.95 18.02
C ASP A 286 21.65 -4.95 18.23
N LEU A 287 20.42 -5.44 18.45
CA LEU A 287 19.28 -4.59 18.77
C LEU A 287 19.45 -3.93 20.14
N ALA A 288 19.95 -4.64 21.16
CA ALA A 288 20.26 -4.07 22.47
C ALA A 288 21.35 -2.99 22.39
N GLN A 289 22.36 -3.16 21.53
CA GLN A 289 23.35 -2.11 21.24
C GLN A 289 22.70 -0.89 20.57
N ALA A 290 21.84 -1.09 19.57
CA ALA A 290 21.11 -0.02 18.90
C ALA A 290 20.20 0.76 19.86
N LEU A 291 19.54 0.07 20.79
CA LEU A 291 18.69 0.67 21.82
C LEU A 291 19.48 1.52 22.83
N ARG A 292 20.66 1.06 23.28
CA ARG A 292 21.52 1.83 24.19
C ARG A 292 22.04 3.10 23.53
N LEU A 293 22.45 3.02 22.26
CA LEU A 293 22.81 4.19 21.44
C LEU A 293 21.61 5.15 21.27
N ALA A 294 20.42 4.62 20.96
CA ALA A 294 19.21 5.41 20.78
C ALA A 294 18.87 6.22 22.04
N HIS A 295 18.95 5.59 23.22
CA HIS A 295 18.72 6.26 24.49
C HIS A 295 19.75 7.38 24.76
N GLN A 296 21.04 7.11 24.50
CA GLN A 296 22.11 8.12 24.65
C GLN A 296 21.90 9.35 23.76
N GLU A 297 21.51 9.15 22.50
CA GLU A 297 21.26 10.25 21.57
C GLU A 297 19.95 11.01 21.87
N ALA A 298 18.92 10.32 22.39
CA ALA A 298 17.69 10.94 22.86
C ALA A 298 17.93 11.96 23.98
N GLN A 299 18.92 11.74 24.87
CA GLN A 299 19.28 12.71 25.93
C GLN A 299 19.70 14.07 25.35
N LYS A 300 20.46 14.09 24.25
CA LYS A 300 20.86 15.34 23.58
C LYS A 300 19.65 16.13 23.10
N VAL A 301 18.58 15.45 22.68
CA VAL A 301 17.32 16.06 22.23
C VAL A 301 16.55 16.64 23.43
N LEU A 302 16.48 15.90 24.54
CA LEU A 302 15.84 16.34 25.79
C LEU A 302 16.46 17.65 26.30
N ASP A 303 17.78 17.77 26.25
CA ASP A 303 18.49 18.99 26.68
C ASP A 303 18.11 20.24 25.88
N VAL A 304 17.85 20.12 24.56
CA VAL A 304 17.37 21.26 23.75
C VAL A 304 15.98 21.69 24.18
N GLN A 305 15.09 20.72 24.44
CA GLN A 305 13.72 21.00 24.88
C GLN A 305 13.71 21.66 26.25
N ARG A 306 14.57 21.21 27.18
CA ARG A 306 14.76 21.80 28.52
C ARG A 306 15.24 23.25 28.44
N ARG A 307 16.25 23.56 27.61
CA ARG A 307 16.72 24.94 27.41
C ARG A 307 15.64 25.85 26.82
N LEU A 308 14.86 25.35 25.86
CA LEU A 308 13.76 26.13 25.28
C LEU A 308 12.65 26.40 26.32
N ALA A 309 12.31 25.40 27.14
CA ALA A 309 11.32 25.56 28.21
C ALA A 309 11.77 26.58 29.26
N GLN A 310 13.05 26.59 29.63
CA GLN A 310 13.64 27.60 30.53
C GLN A 310 13.55 29.03 29.95
N GLN A 311 13.71 29.21 28.64
CA GLN A 311 13.54 30.52 27.99
C GLN A 311 12.09 31.00 27.94
N VAL A 312 11.14 30.09 27.69
CA VAL A 312 9.70 30.43 27.62
C VAL A 312 9.11 30.65 29.03
N ASN A 313 9.64 29.96 30.04
CA ASN A 313 9.30 30.07 31.46
C ASN A 313 7.79 30.16 31.72
N HIS A 314 7.03 29.22 31.15
CA HIS A 314 5.58 29.18 31.26
C HIS A 314 5.18 28.13 32.30
N ALA A 315 4.51 28.57 33.36
CA ALA A 315 4.04 27.69 34.41
C ALA A 315 3.00 26.68 33.88
N LYS A 316 3.04 25.45 34.40
CA LYS A 316 1.96 24.48 34.19
C LYS A 316 0.71 24.95 34.92
N ARG A 317 -0.45 24.83 34.27
CA ARG A 317 -1.75 25.06 34.90
C ARG A 317 -2.04 23.96 35.91
N GLU A 318 -2.93 24.25 36.84
CA GLU A 318 -3.35 23.31 37.87
C GLU A 318 -3.90 22.00 37.27
N ARG A 319 -3.62 20.89 37.94
CA ARG A 319 -4.04 19.55 37.52
C ARG A 319 -5.50 19.33 37.88
N MET A 320 -6.41 19.52 36.93
CA MET A 320 -7.77 18.97 37.03
C MET A 320 -7.70 17.49 36.66
N LEU A 321 -7.72 16.61 37.66
CA LEU A 321 -7.76 15.16 37.50
C LEU A 321 -9.07 14.64 38.09
N GLU A 322 -9.63 13.60 37.47
CA GLU A 322 -10.68 12.80 38.09
C GLU A 322 -10.04 11.73 38.98
N GLU A 323 -10.10 11.94 40.30
CA GLU A 323 -9.59 10.98 41.29
C GLU A 323 -10.71 10.06 41.78
N ILE A 324 -10.43 8.76 41.84
CA ILE A 324 -11.30 7.77 42.48
C ILE A 324 -11.00 7.80 43.98
N SER A 325 -12.03 7.94 44.82
CA SER A 325 -11.84 7.87 46.27
C SER A 325 -11.43 6.46 46.70
N GLU A 326 -10.30 6.34 47.42
CA GLU A 326 -9.88 5.09 48.07
C GLU A 326 -10.97 4.52 49.00
N GLU A 327 -11.79 5.37 49.61
CA GLU A 327 -12.95 4.92 50.42
C GLU A 327 -13.97 4.17 49.55
N LEU A 328 -14.21 4.62 48.31
CA LEU A 328 -15.12 3.94 47.38
C LEU A 328 -14.53 2.61 46.90
N VAL A 329 -13.24 2.58 46.57
CA VAL A 329 -12.54 1.34 46.19
C VAL A 329 -12.60 0.32 47.33
N GLU A 330 -12.39 0.75 48.57
CA GLU A 330 -12.44 -0.12 49.75
C GLU A 330 -13.87 -0.62 50.03
N ARG A 331 -14.89 0.24 49.94
CA ARG A 331 -16.31 -0.17 50.03
C ARG A 331 -16.67 -1.24 48.98
N ILE A 332 -16.18 -1.09 47.75
CA ILE A 332 -16.39 -2.09 46.68
C ILE A 332 -15.58 -3.37 46.97
N ARG A 333 -14.37 -3.26 47.54
CA ARG A 333 -13.54 -4.39 47.97
C ARG A 333 -14.24 -5.22 49.05
N GLU A 334 -14.89 -4.58 50.01
CA GLU A 334 -15.70 -5.24 51.04
C GLU A 334 -16.94 -5.93 50.44
N ALA A 335 -17.67 -5.25 49.56
CA ALA A 335 -18.90 -5.78 48.95
C ALA A 335 -18.68 -6.92 47.94
N ALA A 336 -17.59 -6.86 47.15
CA ALA A 336 -17.40 -7.72 45.98
C ALA A 336 -15.99 -8.31 45.83
N GLY A 337 -14.97 -7.83 46.54
CA GLY A 337 -13.57 -8.23 46.32
C GLY A 337 -13.32 -9.74 46.42
N ALA A 338 -14.02 -10.44 47.32
CA ALA A 338 -13.95 -11.91 47.42
C ALA A 338 -14.58 -12.62 46.21
N LYS A 339 -15.73 -12.14 45.71
CA LYS A 339 -16.41 -12.66 44.52
C LYS A 339 -15.55 -12.44 43.27
N ILE A 340 -15.02 -11.23 43.08
CA ILE A 340 -14.12 -10.88 41.97
C ILE A 340 -12.88 -11.76 42.01
N SER A 341 -12.24 -11.91 43.17
CA SER A 341 -11.05 -12.76 43.32
C SER A 341 -11.35 -14.22 42.94
N ALA A 342 -12.48 -14.78 43.40
CA ALA A 342 -12.89 -16.13 43.02
C ALA A 342 -13.13 -16.29 41.51
N ILE A 343 -13.81 -15.34 40.86
CA ILE A 343 -14.06 -15.35 39.40
C ILE A 343 -12.76 -15.18 38.59
N MET A 344 -11.81 -14.39 39.08
CA MET A 344 -10.51 -14.20 38.42
C MET A 344 -9.57 -15.40 38.60
N GLU A 345 -9.70 -16.13 39.71
CA GLU A 345 -8.87 -17.29 40.05
C GLU A 345 -9.48 -18.64 39.65
N ASP A 346 -10.70 -18.68 39.11
CA ASP A 346 -11.32 -19.92 38.63
C ASP A 346 -10.99 -20.16 37.14
N PRO A 347 -10.28 -21.25 36.80
CA PRO A 347 -9.90 -21.59 35.42
C PRO A 347 -11.08 -22.06 34.55
N SER A 348 -12.24 -22.38 35.13
CA SER A 348 -13.42 -22.84 34.38
C SER A 348 -14.09 -21.72 33.58
N TYR A 349 -13.86 -20.46 33.94
CA TYR A 349 -14.40 -19.32 33.20
C TYR A 349 -13.61 -19.03 31.92
N GLY A 350 -14.29 -19.15 30.78
CA GLY A 350 -13.83 -18.58 29.51
C GLY A 350 -13.93 -17.04 29.50
N LYS A 351 -13.51 -16.42 28.39
CA LYS A 351 -13.53 -14.95 28.23
C LYS A 351 -14.93 -14.36 28.44
N GLN A 352 -15.95 -14.96 27.82
CA GLN A 352 -17.32 -14.44 27.86
C GLN A 352 -18.01 -14.74 29.19
N GLU A 353 -17.74 -15.91 29.76
CA GLU A 353 -18.28 -16.39 31.03
C GLU A 353 -17.76 -15.53 32.17
N ARG A 354 -16.45 -15.24 32.19
CA ARG A 354 -15.82 -14.31 33.15
C ARG A 354 -16.41 -12.92 33.03
N GLY A 355 -16.58 -12.42 31.80
CA GLY A 355 -17.19 -11.10 31.54
C GLY A 355 -18.63 -10.99 32.07
N LYS A 356 -19.45 -12.03 31.88
CA LYS A 356 -20.83 -12.09 32.41
C LYS A 356 -20.84 -12.12 33.93
N ALA A 357 -20.07 -13.02 34.55
CA ALA A 357 -20.00 -13.15 36.00
C ALA A 357 -19.52 -11.86 36.70
N LEU A 358 -18.52 -11.17 36.11
CA LEU A 358 -18.08 -9.86 36.61
C LEU A 358 -19.15 -8.78 36.45
N ALA A 359 -19.88 -8.75 35.34
CA ALA A 359 -20.98 -7.79 35.11
C ALA A 359 -22.19 -8.05 36.03
N GLU A 360 -22.46 -9.31 36.38
CA GLU A 360 -23.47 -9.68 37.39
C GLU A 360 -23.08 -9.15 38.77
N VAL A 361 -21.81 -9.33 39.18
CA VAL A 361 -21.28 -8.78 40.45
C VAL A 361 -21.28 -7.24 40.44
N GLU A 362 -20.93 -6.61 39.32
CA GLU A 362 -21.00 -5.14 39.17
C GLU A 362 -22.45 -4.63 39.32
N GLN A 363 -23.44 -5.33 38.74
CA GLN A 363 -24.86 -5.00 38.90
C GLN A 363 -25.36 -5.20 40.34
N GLU A 364 -24.90 -6.24 41.05
CA GLU A 364 -25.22 -6.45 42.47
C GLU A 364 -24.68 -5.31 43.36
N VAL A 365 -23.45 -4.85 43.13
CA VAL A 365 -22.85 -3.71 43.86
C VAL A 365 -23.56 -2.42 43.51
N ARG A 366 -23.89 -2.22 42.22
CA ARG A 366 -24.65 -1.08 41.75
C ARG A 366 -26.01 -0.96 42.45
N ALA A 367 -26.76 -2.06 42.53
CA ALA A 367 -28.05 -2.08 43.21
C ALA A 367 -27.94 -1.69 44.69
N GLN A 368 -26.89 -2.15 45.40
CA GLN A 368 -26.65 -1.77 46.80
C GLN A 368 -26.39 -0.26 46.96
N PHE A 369 -25.64 0.37 46.04
CA PHE A 369 -25.41 1.81 46.09
C PHE A 369 -26.64 2.63 45.64
N GLU A 370 -27.43 2.13 44.69
CA GLU A 370 -28.72 2.72 44.31
C GLU A 370 -29.73 2.66 45.48
N GLU A 371 -29.81 1.54 46.20
CA GLU A 371 -30.63 1.39 47.42
C GLU A 371 -30.15 2.27 48.57
N ALA A 372 -28.84 2.46 48.72
CA ALA A 372 -28.24 3.39 49.69
C ALA A 372 -28.42 4.88 49.31
N GLY A 373 -28.87 5.19 48.09
CA GLY A 373 -29.01 6.55 47.58
C GLY A 373 -27.69 7.25 47.22
N ASP A 374 -26.59 6.49 47.07
CA ASP A 374 -25.25 7.01 46.82
C ASP A 374 -25.00 7.19 45.31
N ALA A 375 -25.52 8.29 44.76
CA ALA A 375 -25.45 8.58 43.33
C ALA A 375 -24.01 8.79 42.81
N ASP A 376 -23.08 9.27 43.65
CA ASP A 376 -21.67 9.46 43.27
C ASP A 376 -20.95 8.11 43.17
N ALA A 377 -21.18 7.21 44.12
CA ALA A 377 -20.69 5.84 44.04
C ALA A 377 -21.24 5.09 42.82
N VAL A 378 -22.52 5.25 42.48
CA VAL A 378 -23.13 4.65 41.28
C VAL A 378 -22.50 5.18 39.99
N GLN A 379 -22.19 6.48 39.92
CA GLN A 379 -21.54 7.09 38.76
C GLN A 379 -20.09 6.60 38.58
N LYS A 380 -19.33 6.51 39.67
CA LYS A 380 -17.91 6.14 39.66
C LYS A 380 -17.64 4.63 39.74
N LEU A 381 -18.67 3.82 40.00
CA LEU A 381 -18.56 2.37 40.15
C LEU A 381 -17.77 1.69 39.02
N PRO A 382 -17.99 1.96 37.72
CA PRO A 382 -17.24 1.27 36.67
C PRO A 382 -15.73 1.47 36.77
N LEU A 383 -15.29 2.71 37.03
CA LEU A 383 -13.88 3.06 37.21
C LEU A 383 -13.29 2.39 38.47
N ALA A 384 -13.98 2.46 39.60
CA ALA A 384 -13.52 1.87 40.86
C ALA A 384 -13.53 0.32 40.83
N PHE A 385 -14.42 -0.28 40.04
CA PHE A 385 -14.49 -1.72 39.81
C PHE A 385 -13.38 -2.19 38.86
N ASP A 386 -13.04 -1.42 37.83
CA ASP A 386 -11.85 -1.63 36.99
C ASP A 386 -10.56 -1.54 37.81
N GLU A 387 -10.42 -0.53 38.66
CA GLU A 387 -9.28 -0.37 39.58
C GLU A 387 -9.14 -1.56 40.54
N LEU A 388 -10.25 -2.05 41.12
CA LEU A 388 -10.20 -3.24 41.98
C LEU A 388 -9.79 -4.51 41.20
N LYS A 389 -10.28 -4.70 39.96
CA LYS A 389 -9.85 -5.80 39.09
C LYS A 389 -8.35 -5.71 38.76
N TRP A 390 -7.85 -4.50 38.50
CA TRP A 390 -6.43 -4.22 38.28
C TRP A 390 -5.59 -4.63 39.49
N ARG A 391 -5.92 -4.14 40.69
CA ARG A 391 -5.24 -4.48 41.96
C ARG A 391 -5.20 -5.99 42.20
N ILE A 392 -6.32 -6.70 41.99
CA ILE A 392 -6.41 -8.15 42.22
C ILE A 392 -5.51 -8.94 41.26
N ILE A 393 -5.60 -8.68 39.95
CA ILE A 393 -4.83 -9.42 38.94
C ILE A 393 -3.34 -9.14 39.07
N ARG A 394 -2.97 -7.87 39.27
CA ARG A 394 -1.58 -7.44 39.46
C ARG A 394 -0.93 -8.12 40.65
N ARG A 395 -1.61 -8.15 41.80
CA ARG A 395 -1.15 -8.88 43.00
C ARG A 395 -1.00 -10.39 42.73
N ASN A 396 -1.96 -11.02 42.06
CA ASN A 396 -1.92 -12.45 41.78
C ASN A 396 -0.76 -12.83 40.82
N ILE A 397 -0.45 -11.98 39.84
CA ILE A 397 0.69 -12.22 38.92
C ILE A 397 2.02 -11.94 39.64
N ILE A 398 2.16 -10.82 40.36
CA ILE A 398 3.43 -10.40 40.97
C ILE A 398 3.81 -11.28 42.16
N ASP A 399 2.89 -11.51 43.11
CA ASP A 399 3.17 -12.20 44.36
C ASP A 399 3.11 -13.73 44.21
N ARG A 400 2.16 -14.23 43.41
CA ARG A 400 1.85 -15.68 43.31
C ARG A 400 2.26 -16.29 41.98
N GLY A 401 2.55 -15.49 40.95
CA GLY A 401 2.81 -15.98 39.59
C GLY A 401 1.59 -16.59 38.88
N VAL A 402 0.38 -16.27 39.33
CA VAL A 402 -0.87 -16.88 38.83
C VAL A 402 -1.55 -15.94 37.83
N ARG A 403 -1.73 -16.43 36.60
CA ARG A 403 -2.47 -15.75 35.51
C ARG A 403 -3.97 -16.02 35.59
N PRO A 404 -4.84 -15.17 35.02
CA PRO A 404 -6.29 -15.41 34.98
C PRO A 404 -6.71 -16.71 34.26
N ASP A 405 -5.85 -17.26 33.40
CA ASP A 405 -6.05 -18.53 32.71
C ASP A 405 -5.13 -19.67 33.20
N HIS A 406 -4.47 -19.48 34.35
CA HIS A 406 -3.62 -20.46 35.05
C HIS A 406 -2.42 -21.01 34.27
N ARG A 407 -2.09 -20.42 33.12
CA ARG A 407 -0.82 -20.71 32.44
C ARG A 407 0.38 -20.26 33.30
N PRO A 408 1.54 -20.92 33.19
CA PRO A 408 2.81 -20.33 33.57
C PRO A 408 3.06 -19.00 32.83
N LEU A 409 3.91 -18.15 33.42
CA LEU A 409 4.23 -16.83 32.89
C LEU A 409 4.90 -16.89 31.50
N ASP A 410 5.65 -17.94 31.19
CA ASP A 410 6.38 -18.15 29.92
C ASP A 410 5.59 -18.98 28.88
N GLN A 411 4.38 -19.44 29.20
CA GLN A 411 3.63 -20.36 28.35
C GLN A 411 2.77 -19.64 27.30
N VAL A 412 2.96 -20.01 26.04
CA VAL A 412 2.10 -19.63 24.90
C VAL A 412 0.79 -20.43 24.92
N ARG A 413 -0.34 -19.83 24.52
CA ARG A 413 -1.64 -20.53 24.41
C ARG A 413 -1.57 -21.70 23.41
N PRO A 414 -2.50 -22.67 23.47
CA PRO A 414 -2.67 -23.67 22.42
C PRO A 414 -2.78 -23.01 21.05
N ILE A 415 -2.02 -23.52 20.09
CA ILE A 415 -1.98 -23.04 18.70
C ILE A 415 -2.55 -24.10 17.79
N HIS A 416 -3.33 -23.66 16.82
CA HIS A 416 -3.78 -24.45 15.69
C HIS A 416 -3.46 -23.70 14.41
N CYS A 417 -2.82 -24.40 13.48
CA CYS A 417 -2.46 -23.91 12.15
C CYS A 417 -3.13 -24.82 11.13
N GLU A 418 -3.68 -24.24 10.06
CA GLU A 418 -4.22 -24.93 8.91
C GLU A 418 -3.85 -24.11 7.67
N ALA A 419 -3.07 -24.67 6.77
CA ALA A 419 -2.83 -24.12 5.44
C ALA A 419 -3.90 -24.63 4.46
N ASP A 420 -4.08 -23.95 3.32
CA ASP A 420 -5.07 -24.34 2.30
C ASP A 420 -6.54 -24.30 2.77
N PHE A 421 -6.84 -23.56 3.84
CA PHE A 421 -8.19 -23.42 4.42
C PHE A 421 -9.27 -23.01 3.40
N LEU A 422 -8.90 -22.30 2.33
CA LEU A 422 -9.77 -21.91 1.22
C LEU A 422 -9.13 -22.31 -0.12
N PRO A 423 -9.26 -23.58 -0.57
CA PRO A 423 -8.48 -24.12 -1.70
C PRO A 423 -8.65 -23.43 -3.05
N ALA A 424 -9.75 -22.69 -3.24
CA ALA A 424 -10.00 -21.92 -4.46
C ALA A 424 -9.13 -20.66 -4.60
N LEU A 425 -8.53 -20.18 -3.50
CA LEU A 425 -7.66 -19.00 -3.49
C LEU A 425 -6.21 -19.37 -3.85
N HIS A 426 -5.39 -18.37 -4.19
CA HIS A 426 -3.97 -18.62 -4.48
C HIS A 426 -3.25 -19.22 -3.26
N GLY A 427 -3.44 -18.59 -2.10
CA GLY A 427 -3.07 -19.17 -0.81
C GLY A 427 -3.96 -18.67 0.32
N SER A 428 -4.03 -19.45 1.39
CA SER A 428 -4.90 -19.21 2.54
C SER A 428 -4.41 -19.96 3.78
N SER A 429 -4.79 -19.48 4.95
CA SER A 429 -4.59 -20.18 6.21
C SER A 429 -5.60 -19.77 7.27
N LEU A 430 -5.95 -20.70 8.15
CA LEU A 430 -6.53 -20.41 9.46
C LEU A 430 -5.41 -20.49 10.51
N PHE A 431 -5.25 -19.44 11.32
CA PHE A 431 -4.34 -19.45 12.47
C PHE A 431 -5.11 -19.08 13.73
N SER A 432 -5.10 -19.99 14.71
CA SER A 432 -5.69 -19.79 16.04
C SER A 432 -4.61 -19.87 17.13
N ARG A 433 -4.65 -18.97 18.10
CA ARG A 433 -3.84 -19.00 19.32
C ARG A 433 -4.75 -18.70 20.52
N GLY A 434 -5.17 -19.75 21.21
CA GLY A 434 -6.32 -19.71 22.11
C GLY A 434 -7.55 -19.12 21.41
N ASN A 435 -8.18 -18.12 22.04
CA ASN A 435 -9.37 -17.44 21.51
C ASN A 435 -9.06 -16.32 20.49
N THR A 436 -7.78 -16.09 20.12
CA THR A 436 -7.43 -15.19 19.00
C THR A 436 -7.34 -16.02 17.72
N GLN A 437 -8.13 -15.67 16.71
CA GLN A 437 -8.17 -16.35 15.43
C GLN A 437 -8.15 -15.35 14.27
N VAL A 438 -7.37 -15.67 13.24
CA VAL A 438 -7.32 -14.92 11.98
C VAL A 438 -7.46 -15.88 10.80
N VAL A 439 -8.21 -15.45 9.80
CA VAL A 439 -8.17 -16.03 8.44
C VAL A 439 -7.27 -15.13 7.62
N CYS A 440 -6.16 -15.67 7.12
CA CYS A 440 -5.27 -14.96 6.20
C CYS A 440 -5.39 -15.54 4.80
N THR A 441 -5.39 -14.67 3.79
CA THR A 441 -5.46 -15.05 2.37
C THR A 441 -4.45 -14.26 1.56
N VAL A 442 -3.93 -14.87 0.49
CA VAL A 442 -2.96 -14.28 -0.43
C VAL A 442 -3.59 -14.15 -1.82
N THR A 443 -3.46 -12.95 -2.38
CA THR A 443 -3.83 -12.64 -3.76
C THR A 443 -2.59 -12.22 -4.54
N LEU A 444 -2.29 -12.95 -5.61
CA LEU A 444 -1.21 -12.65 -6.53
C LEU A 444 -1.76 -11.86 -7.72
N GLY A 445 -1.13 -10.73 -8.04
CA GLY A 445 -1.48 -9.82 -9.13
C GLY A 445 -0.29 -9.56 -10.06
N SER A 446 -0.52 -8.83 -11.15
CA SER A 446 0.59 -8.43 -12.03
C SER A 446 1.35 -7.25 -11.42
N VAL A 447 2.55 -6.96 -11.91
CA VAL A 447 3.36 -5.80 -11.46
C VAL A 447 2.60 -4.47 -11.62
N LEU A 448 1.61 -4.40 -12.53
CA LEU A 448 0.75 -3.22 -12.71
C LEU A 448 -0.32 -3.04 -11.62
N ASP A 449 -0.62 -4.09 -10.84
CA ASP A 449 -1.54 -4.02 -9.71
C ASP A 449 -0.84 -3.53 -8.41
N ALA A 450 0.45 -3.19 -8.48
CA ALA A 450 1.21 -2.61 -7.38
C ALA A 450 0.58 -1.28 -6.92
N GLN A 451 0.48 -1.10 -5.60
CA GLN A 451 -0.09 0.11 -5.02
C GLN A 451 0.86 1.29 -5.25
N LYS A 452 0.40 2.32 -5.97
CA LYS A 452 1.11 3.60 -6.06
C LYS A 452 1.00 4.36 -4.75
N LEU A 453 2.10 4.91 -4.27
CA LEU A 453 2.21 5.70 -3.05
C LEU A 453 2.43 7.16 -3.43
N ASP A 454 1.55 8.05 -2.97
CA ASP A 454 1.61 9.50 -3.19
C ASP A 454 2.32 10.17 -1.99
N THR A 455 3.50 9.65 -1.62
CA THR A 455 4.24 10.04 -0.42
C THR A 455 5.33 11.06 -0.72
N MET A 456 5.67 11.89 0.27
CA MET A 456 6.79 12.84 0.12
C MET A 456 8.17 12.18 0.23
N GLY A 457 8.25 10.93 0.69
CA GLY A 457 9.49 10.15 0.76
C GLY A 457 9.24 8.65 0.71
N GLY A 458 10.31 7.87 0.52
CA GLY A 458 10.24 6.42 0.32
C GLY A 458 9.94 6.01 -1.14
N PRO A 459 9.59 4.73 -1.37
CA PRO A 459 9.28 4.22 -2.71
C PRO A 459 7.96 4.79 -3.25
N ASP A 460 7.89 5.00 -4.56
CA ASP A 460 6.71 5.52 -5.28
C ASP A 460 5.58 4.48 -5.46
N SER A 461 5.89 3.22 -5.16
CA SER A 461 5.05 2.06 -5.43
C SER A 461 5.39 0.92 -4.49
N LYS A 462 4.43 -0.01 -4.34
CA LYS A 462 4.50 -1.09 -3.36
C LYS A 462 3.89 -2.38 -3.92
N ARG A 463 4.72 -3.41 -4.06
CA ARG A 463 4.30 -4.73 -4.58
C ARG A 463 3.81 -5.67 -3.50
N PHE A 464 4.37 -5.62 -2.29
CA PHE A 464 3.85 -6.34 -1.13
C PHE A 464 2.88 -5.44 -0.35
N MET A 465 1.66 -5.92 -0.12
CA MET A 465 0.60 -5.22 0.59
C MET A 465 -0.02 -6.11 1.66
N LEU A 466 -0.20 -5.62 2.88
CA LEU A 466 -1.02 -6.29 3.89
C LEU A 466 -2.18 -5.40 4.33
N HIS A 467 -3.40 -5.92 4.19
CA HIS A 467 -4.61 -5.30 4.71
C HIS A 467 -5.17 -6.14 5.86
N TYR A 468 -5.46 -5.50 6.99
CA TYR A 468 -5.97 -6.13 8.20
C TYR A 468 -7.35 -5.54 8.52
N SER A 469 -8.30 -6.39 8.89
CA SER A 469 -9.67 -6.03 9.25
C SER A 469 -10.03 -6.58 10.62
N PHE A 470 -10.67 -5.74 11.45
CA PHE A 470 -11.12 -6.08 12.80
C PHE A 470 -12.63 -5.88 12.94
N PRO A 471 -13.43 -6.82 12.41
CA PRO A 471 -14.88 -6.70 12.40
C PRO A 471 -15.45 -6.79 13.84
N PRO A 472 -16.60 -6.16 14.13
CA PRO A 472 -17.14 -6.08 15.50
C PRO A 472 -17.48 -7.44 16.13
N TYR A 473 -17.77 -8.45 15.31
CA TYR A 473 -18.03 -9.80 15.78
C TYR A 473 -16.81 -10.48 16.42
N ALA A 474 -15.57 -10.05 16.09
CA ALA A 474 -14.34 -10.61 16.64
C ALA A 474 -14.21 -10.44 18.17
N THR A 475 -14.91 -9.45 18.73
CA THR A 475 -14.98 -9.14 20.17
C THR A 475 -16.40 -9.27 20.73
N ASN A 476 -17.36 -9.75 19.93
CA ASN A 476 -18.80 -9.79 20.26
C ASN A 476 -19.39 -8.41 20.62
N GLU A 477 -19.02 -7.37 19.85
CA GLU A 477 -19.47 -6.00 20.07
C GLU A 477 -20.34 -5.50 18.90
N VAL A 478 -21.25 -4.55 19.17
CA VAL A 478 -22.00 -3.84 18.11
C VAL A 478 -21.33 -2.50 17.83
N LYS A 479 -20.65 -2.39 16.68
CA LYS A 479 -19.97 -1.15 16.23
C LYS A 479 -20.33 -0.84 14.78
N ARG A 480 -20.28 0.45 14.42
CA ARG A 480 -20.54 0.89 13.04
C ARG A 480 -19.38 0.48 12.14
N VAL A 481 -19.62 -0.49 11.25
CA VAL A 481 -18.69 -0.82 10.15
C VAL A 481 -18.66 0.36 9.16
N GLY A 482 -17.47 0.78 8.76
CA GLY A 482 -17.29 2.03 8.01
C GLY A 482 -15.89 2.18 7.41
N ALA A 483 -15.31 3.38 7.50
CA ALA A 483 -13.95 3.64 7.03
C ALA A 483 -12.90 2.93 7.89
N VAL A 484 -11.76 2.61 7.28
CA VAL A 484 -10.66 1.87 7.93
C VAL A 484 -10.17 2.59 9.19
N ASN A 485 -10.08 1.87 10.29
CA ASN A 485 -9.69 2.39 11.59
C ASN A 485 -8.15 2.61 11.65
N ARG A 486 -7.71 3.68 12.32
CA ARG A 486 -6.27 3.94 12.59
C ARG A 486 -5.58 2.71 13.23
N ARG A 487 -6.27 1.98 14.13
CA ARG A 487 -5.72 0.76 14.75
C ARG A 487 -5.58 -0.39 13.76
N GLU A 488 -6.50 -0.55 12.82
CA GLU A 488 -6.42 -1.58 11.76
C GLU A 488 -5.23 -1.31 10.83
N VAL A 489 -5.05 -0.05 10.40
CA VAL A 489 -3.88 0.37 9.60
C VAL A 489 -2.58 0.13 10.36
N GLY A 490 -2.53 0.44 11.66
CA GLY A 490 -1.36 0.22 12.51
C GLY A 490 -1.01 -1.27 12.68
N HIS A 491 -2.00 -2.12 12.95
CA HIS A 491 -1.81 -3.57 13.07
C HIS A 491 -1.40 -4.19 11.73
N GLY A 492 -2.02 -3.77 10.62
CA GLY A 492 -1.68 -4.20 9.27
C GLY A 492 -0.22 -3.88 8.93
N MET A 493 0.19 -2.62 9.11
CA MET A 493 1.58 -2.19 8.86
C MET A 493 2.60 -2.91 9.75
N LEU A 494 2.29 -3.22 11.01
CA LEU A 494 3.19 -4.00 11.86
C LEU A 494 3.42 -5.42 11.30
N ALA A 495 2.33 -6.11 10.92
CA ALA A 495 2.45 -7.44 10.33
C ALA A 495 3.12 -7.42 8.95
N GLU A 496 2.89 -6.35 8.19
CA GLU A 496 3.53 -6.12 6.90
C GLU A 496 5.04 -5.92 7.02
N LYS A 497 5.50 -5.07 7.95
CA LYS A 497 6.93 -4.89 8.26
C LYS A 497 7.60 -6.21 8.62
N ALA A 498 6.93 -7.03 9.44
CA ALA A 498 7.44 -8.32 9.89
C ALA A 498 7.63 -9.32 8.74
N LEU A 499 6.66 -9.39 7.80
CA LEU A 499 6.68 -10.32 6.67
C LEU A 499 7.54 -9.81 5.50
N ALA A 500 7.61 -8.51 5.26
CA ALA A 500 8.41 -7.90 4.20
C ALA A 500 9.91 -8.26 4.31
N ALA A 501 10.40 -8.57 5.51
CA ALA A 501 11.79 -8.96 5.75
C ALA A 501 12.18 -10.33 5.15
N VAL A 502 11.22 -11.23 4.88
CA VAL A 502 11.45 -12.55 4.26
C VAL A 502 10.90 -12.67 2.84
N MET A 503 10.34 -11.59 2.30
CA MET A 503 9.83 -11.57 0.94
C MET A 503 10.99 -11.73 -0.07
N PRO A 504 10.79 -12.48 -1.17
CA PRO A 504 11.77 -12.56 -2.25
C PRO A 504 11.96 -11.21 -2.95
N ASP A 505 13.13 -11.04 -3.58
CA ASP A 505 13.40 -9.88 -4.42
C ASP A 505 12.46 -9.81 -5.63
N ASP A 506 12.25 -8.57 -6.10
CA ASP A 506 11.29 -8.19 -7.13
C ASP A 506 11.43 -8.96 -8.46
N ASP A 507 12.66 -9.32 -8.82
CA ASP A 507 13.02 -10.11 -10.02
C ASP A 507 12.86 -11.63 -9.79
N ALA A 508 13.09 -12.10 -8.56
CA ALA A 508 12.97 -13.52 -8.21
C ALA A 508 11.51 -13.98 -8.12
N PHE A 509 10.60 -13.07 -7.77
CA PHE A 509 9.16 -13.34 -7.77
C PHE A 509 8.37 -12.18 -8.42
N PRO A 510 8.21 -12.18 -9.76
CA PRO A 510 7.67 -11.07 -10.57
C PRO A 510 6.14 -10.83 -10.44
N PHE A 511 5.59 -11.00 -9.23
CA PHE A 511 4.19 -10.75 -8.90
C PHE A 511 4.04 -9.57 -7.93
N THR A 512 2.84 -8.98 -7.92
CA THR A 512 2.33 -8.17 -6.82
C THR A 512 1.66 -9.11 -5.82
N VAL A 513 1.91 -8.94 -4.53
CA VAL A 513 1.44 -9.84 -3.46
C VAL A 513 0.60 -9.07 -2.46
N ARG A 514 -0.68 -9.40 -2.36
CA ARG A 514 -1.59 -8.86 -1.35
C ARG A 514 -1.95 -9.94 -0.33
N VAL A 515 -1.57 -9.74 0.92
CA VAL A 515 -2.11 -10.45 2.08
C VAL A 515 -3.35 -9.71 2.57
N THR A 516 -4.42 -10.44 2.88
CA THR A 516 -5.56 -9.94 3.65
C THR A 516 -5.72 -10.79 4.90
N SER A 517 -5.93 -10.14 6.05
CA SER A 517 -6.17 -10.79 7.33
C SER A 517 -7.51 -10.32 7.91
N GLU A 518 -8.44 -11.25 8.08
CA GLU A 518 -9.69 -11.03 8.78
C GLU A 518 -9.58 -11.65 10.18
N CYS A 519 -9.63 -10.80 11.21
CA CYS A 519 -9.66 -11.27 12.59
C CYS A 519 -11.07 -11.81 12.89
N THR A 520 -11.21 -13.12 13.03
CA THR A 520 -12.51 -13.76 13.24
C THR A 520 -12.90 -13.85 14.73
N ALA A 521 -11.90 -13.97 15.60
CA ALA A 521 -12.02 -13.86 17.06
C ALA A 521 -10.78 -13.18 17.65
N SER A 522 -10.91 -12.44 18.74
CA SER A 522 -9.79 -11.72 19.36
C SER A 522 -9.79 -11.78 20.88
N ASP A 523 -8.70 -12.30 21.42
CA ASP A 523 -8.44 -12.33 22.85
C ASP A 523 -6.96 -12.04 23.18
N GLY A 524 -6.32 -11.17 22.39
CA GLY A 524 -4.95 -10.72 22.59
C GLY A 524 -4.11 -10.85 21.32
N SER A 525 -3.40 -9.78 20.96
CA SER A 525 -2.39 -9.71 19.90
C SER A 525 -2.77 -10.34 18.54
N SER A 526 -3.94 -9.99 18.00
CA SER A 526 -4.40 -10.40 16.66
C SER A 526 -3.51 -9.89 15.51
N SER A 527 -2.71 -8.85 15.73
CA SER A 527 -1.64 -8.43 14.82
C SER A 527 -0.51 -9.46 14.74
N MET A 528 -0.13 -10.08 15.85
CA MET A 528 0.87 -11.14 15.90
C MET A 528 0.32 -12.46 15.34
N ALA A 529 -0.96 -12.76 15.57
CA ALA A 529 -1.64 -13.85 14.87
C ALA A 529 -1.65 -13.64 13.34
N THR A 530 -1.84 -12.38 12.88
CA THR A 530 -1.77 -12.01 11.46
C THR A 530 -0.39 -12.22 10.85
N VAL A 531 0.71 -12.04 11.61
CA VAL A 531 2.06 -12.40 11.14
C VAL A 531 2.15 -13.91 10.87
N CYS A 532 1.73 -14.73 11.82
CA CYS A 532 1.79 -16.19 11.70
C CYS A 532 0.92 -16.70 10.54
N GLY A 533 -0.36 -16.30 10.50
CA GLY A 533 -1.27 -16.66 9.41
C GLY A 533 -0.81 -16.12 8.04
N GLY A 534 -0.33 -14.87 7.99
CA GLY A 534 0.25 -14.30 6.77
C GLY A 534 1.44 -15.12 6.25
N SER A 535 2.31 -15.60 7.14
CA SER A 535 3.44 -16.46 6.77
C SER A 535 2.99 -17.83 6.25
N LEU A 536 2.00 -18.47 6.88
CA LEU A 536 1.40 -19.73 6.40
C LEU A 536 0.76 -19.55 5.02
N ALA A 537 -0.09 -18.53 4.85
CA ALA A 537 -0.78 -18.26 3.60
C ALA A 537 0.16 -17.89 2.44
N LEU A 538 1.32 -17.26 2.72
CA LEU A 538 2.36 -16.99 1.72
C LEU A 538 3.05 -18.28 1.24
N MET A 539 3.37 -19.21 2.16
CA MET A 539 3.92 -20.52 1.77
C MET A 539 2.88 -21.36 1.00
N ASP A 540 1.62 -21.34 1.44
CA ASP A 540 0.50 -22.03 0.76
C ASP A 540 0.26 -21.47 -0.65
N ALA A 541 0.50 -20.17 -0.87
CA ALA A 541 0.46 -19.53 -2.18
C ALA A 541 1.64 -19.86 -3.10
N GLY A 542 2.67 -20.58 -2.61
CA GLY A 542 3.91 -20.80 -3.36
C GLY A 542 4.79 -19.55 -3.51
N VAL A 543 4.57 -18.51 -2.68
CA VAL A 543 5.50 -17.36 -2.64
C VAL A 543 6.81 -17.85 -2.03
N PRO A 544 7.97 -17.68 -2.70
CA PRO A 544 9.25 -18.20 -2.24
C PRO A 544 9.85 -17.32 -1.13
N ILE A 545 9.13 -17.20 -0.01
CA ILE A 545 9.65 -16.58 1.22
C ILE A 545 10.76 -17.44 1.79
N THR A 546 11.78 -16.82 2.34
CA THR A 546 13.00 -17.53 2.78
C THR A 546 12.77 -18.44 3.98
N LYS A 547 11.94 -18.00 4.95
CA LYS A 547 11.68 -18.64 6.24
C LYS A 547 10.28 -18.28 6.74
N HIS A 548 9.77 -19.03 7.72
CA HIS A 548 8.62 -18.60 8.49
C HIS A 548 8.94 -17.38 9.37
N VAL A 549 7.95 -16.48 9.50
CA VAL A 549 7.94 -15.40 10.48
C VAL A 549 6.78 -15.64 11.44
N ALA A 550 7.05 -15.61 12.73
CA ALA A 550 6.02 -15.66 13.76
C ALA A 550 6.06 -14.40 14.63
N GLY A 551 4.89 -14.01 15.15
CA GLY A 551 4.73 -12.92 16.10
C GLY A 551 4.30 -13.41 17.48
N VAL A 552 4.82 -12.78 18.54
CA VAL A 552 4.39 -12.98 19.93
C VAL A 552 4.24 -11.63 20.63
N SER A 553 3.46 -11.59 21.71
CA SER A 553 3.40 -10.46 22.63
C SER A 553 3.96 -10.86 23.99
N VAL A 554 4.67 -9.94 24.63
CA VAL A 554 5.14 -10.05 26.01
C VAL A 554 4.56 -8.86 26.78
N GLY A 555 3.85 -9.14 27.86
CA GLY A 555 3.35 -8.14 28.79
C GLY A 555 4.28 -7.93 29.98
N LEU A 556 4.07 -6.83 30.69
CA LEU A 556 4.73 -6.52 31.96
C LEU A 556 3.68 -6.21 33.03
N PHE A 557 3.92 -6.69 34.24
CA PHE A 557 3.25 -6.25 35.47
C PHE A 557 4.32 -5.80 36.46
N THR A 558 4.29 -4.55 36.91
CA THR A 558 5.27 -3.96 37.83
C THR A 558 4.68 -3.68 39.22
N ASP A 559 5.53 -3.60 40.23
CA ASP A 559 5.24 -2.90 41.47
C ASP A 559 6.11 -1.65 41.47
N THR A 560 5.52 -0.47 41.71
CA THR A 560 6.19 0.83 41.55
C THR A 560 6.10 1.67 42.80
N ASP A 561 7.21 2.30 43.17
CA ASP A 561 7.21 3.32 44.22
C ASP A 561 6.51 4.62 43.73
N ALA A 562 6.26 5.57 44.63
CA ALA A 562 5.48 6.79 44.36
C ALA A 562 6.08 7.74 43.30
N ASP A 563 7.34 7.52 42.89
CA ASP A 563 8.02 8.24 41.80
C ASP A 563 7.92 7.51 40.44
N ASN A 564 7.16 6.40 40.37
CA ASN A 564 7.09 5.43 39.27
C ASN A 564 8.36 4.59 39.05
N THR A 565 9.33 4.59 39.97
CA THR A 565 10.46 3.66 39.88
C THR A 565 9.97 2.21 40.09
N VAL A 566 10.30 1.32 39.15
CA VAL A 566 9.95 -0.11 39.22
C VAL A 566 10.76 -0.83 40.29
N ARG A 567 10.07 -1.42 41.26
CA ARG A 567 10.63 -2.11 42.43
C ARG A 567 10.63 -3.63 42.30
N ASN A 568 9.57 -4.19 41.70
CA ASN A 568 9.43 -5.61 41.35
C ASN A 568 8.69 -5.70 40.00
N TYR A 569 8.84 -6.80 39.26
CA TYR A 569 8.05 -7.02 38.04
C TYR A 569 7.96 -8.50 37.65
N LYS A 570 7.02 -8.78 36.73
CA LYS A 570 6.88 -10.06 36.02
C LYS A 570 6.64 -9.81 34.54
N LEU A 571 7.42 -10.49 33.70
CA LEU A 571 7.16 -10.62 32.26
C LEU A 571 6.15 -11.75 32.02
N VAL A 572 5.23 -11.56 31.07
CA VAL A 572 4.15 -12.50 30.78
C VAL A 572 4.05 -12.75 29.27
N THR A 573 4.27 -13.99 28.85
CA THR A 573 4.28 -14.42 27.45
C THR A 573 2.88 -14.69 26.91
N ASP A 574 2.62 -14.25 25.68
CA ASP A 574 1.37 -14.41 24.95
C ASP A 574 0.15 -13.97 25.78
N ILE A 575 0.09 -12.68 26.03
CA ILE A 575 -0.94 -12.05 26.86
C ILE A 575 -2.36 -12.22 26.28
N VAL A 576 -3.32 -12.50 27.15
CA VAL A 576 -4.77 -12.42 26.83
C VAL A 576 -5.26 -10.98 26.84
N GLY A 577 -6.44 -10.71 26.28
CA GLY A 577 -7.00 -9.35 26.23
C GLY A 577 -7.20 -8.68 27.60
N LEU A 578 -7.42 -9.47 28.65
CA LEU A 578 -7.50 -8.98 30.03
C LEU A 578 -6.12 -8.59 30.60
N GLU A 579 -5.07 -9.35 30.25
CA GLU A 579 -3.69 -9.05 30.63
C GLU A 579 -3.15 -7.84 29.84
N ASP A 580 -3.49 -7.71 28.55
CA ASP A 580 -3.25 -6.50 27.75
C ASP A 580 -3.98 -5.29 28.35
N HIS A 581 -5.24 -5.44 28.79
CA HIS A 581 -6.00 -4.32 29.34
C HIS A 581 -5.50 -3.84 30.72
N LEU A 582 -4.98 -4.73 31.57
CA LEU A 582 -4.57 -4.42 32.95
C LEU A 582 -3.05 -4.40 33.18
N GLY A 583 -2.25 -4.89 32.24
CA GLY A 583 -0.78 -4.81 32.29
C GLY A 583 -0.22 -3.45 31.88
N ASP A 584 1.09 -3.27 32.06
CA ASP A 584 1.78 -1.98 31.91
C ASP A 584 2.38 -1.75 30.52
N MET A 585 2.57 -2.84 29.80
CA MET A 585 3.30 -2.95 28.53
C MET A 585 2.64 -4.02 27.66
N ASP A 586 2.54 -3.78 26.35
CA ASP A 586 2.30 -4.79 25.32
C ASP A 586 3.43 -4.72 24.28
N PHE A 587 4.46 -5.53 24.50
CA PHE A 587 5.66 -5.63 23.68
C PHE A 587 5.48 -6.71 22.60
N LYS A 588 5.17 -6.26 21.39
CA LYS A 588 4.91 -7.13 20.23
C LYS A 588 6.23 -7.35 19.50
N VAL A 589 6.65 -8.59 19.35
CA VAL A 589 7.91 -8.98 18.70
C VAL A 589 7.62 -10.02 17.63
N ALA A 590 8.03 -9.71 16.40
CA ALA A 590 7.94 -10.60 15.25
C ALA A 590 9.32 -10.86 14.65
N GLY A 591 9.49 -12.06 14.06
CA GLY A 591 10.78 -12.47 13.51
C GLY A 591 10.82 -13.93 13.08
N THR A 592 11.98 -14.35 12.62
CA THR A 592 12.30 -15.73 12.24
C THR A 592 12.96 -16.46 13.42
N ARG A 593 13.51 -17.65 13.17
CA ARG A 593 14.38 -18.35 14.14
C ARG A 593 15.70 -17.62 14.41
N ASP A 594 16.17 -16.83 13.44
CA ASP A 594 17.51 -16.27 13.39
C ASP A 594 17.57 -14.85 13.95
N GLY A 595 16.49 -14.08 13.79
CA GLY A 595 16.42 -12.72 14.32
C GLY A 595 15.02 -12.09 14.31
N VAL A 596 14.97 -10.85 14.78
CA VAL A 596 13.78 -9.99 14.81
C VAL A 596 13.58 -9.35 13.44
N THR A 597 12.33 -9.26 12.98
CA THR A 597 11.94 -8.55 11.76
C THR A 597 11.06 -7.33 12.02
N ALA A 598 10.27 -7.32 13.10
CA ALA A 598 9.57 -6.12 13.55
C ALA A 598 9.29 -6.12 15.05
N ILE A 599 9.24 -4.94 15.66
CA ILE A 599 8.80 -4.73 17.06
C ILE A 599 7.86 -3.54 17.15
N GLN A 600 6.87 -3.64 18.03
CA GLN A 600 6.04 -2.53 18.46
C GLN A 600 5.85 -2.58 19.98
N LEU A 601 6.38 -1.57 20.68
CA LEU A 601 6.21 -1.40 22.12
C LEU A 601 5.07 -0.41 22.41
N ASP A 602 3.97 -0.88 22.98
CA ASP A 602 2.93 0.00 23.53
C ASP A 602 3.06 0.03 25.06
N MET A 603 3.29 1.21 25.62
CA MET A 603 3.39 1.44 27.07
C MET A 603 2.09 2.05 27.60
N LYS A 604 1.78 1.78 28.87
CA LYS A 604 0.82 2.55 29.67
C LYS A 604 1.47 3.30 30.82
N LEU A 605 2.54 2.75 31.40
CA LEU A 605 3.39 3.49 32.33
C LEU A 605 4.10 4.65 31.61
N PRO A 606 4.51 5.70 32.35
CA PRO A 606 5.36 6.80 31.85
C PRO A 606 6.64 6.36 31.13
N GLY A 607 7.09 5.13 31.36
CA GLY A 607 8.16 4.45 30.65
C GLY A 607 8.60 3.22 31.44
N ILE A 608 9.58 2.47 30.92
CA ILE A 608 10.31 1.45 31.69
C ILE A 608 11.83 1.48 31.45
N PRO A 609 12.63 0.99 32.43
CA PRO A 609 14.07 0.83 32.28
C PRO A 609 14.44 -0.08 31.10
N LEU A 610 15.48 0.30 30.36
CA LEU A 610 15.83 -0.36 29.10
C LEU A 610 16.20 -1.84 29.26
N GLU A 611 16.81 -2.22 30.38
CA GLU A 611 17.24 -3.61 30.60
C GLU A 611 16.04 -4.58 30.77
N ILE A 612 14.87 -4.11 31.21
CA ILE A 612 13.63 -4.92 31.25
C ILE A 612 13.16 -5.25 29.81
N LEU A 613 13.34 -4.31 28.88
CA LEU A 613 13.03 -4.56 27.46
C LEU A 613 14.01 -5.55 26.83
N VAL A 614 15.28 -5.53 27.24
CA VAL A 614 16.28 -6.49 26.79
C VAL A 614 15.93 -7.90 27.26
N GLU A 615 15.56 -8.10 28.54
CA GLU A 615 15.04 -9.38 29.04
C GLU A 615 13.78 -9.83 28.28
N GLY A 616 12.88 -8.89 27.96
CA GLY A 616 11.69 -9.13 27.16
C GLY A 616 11.97 -9.65 25.75
N LEU A 617 13.12 -9.32 25.13
CA LEU A 617 13.52 -9.84 23.82
C LEU A 617 13.83 -11.34 23.86
N ASP A 618 14.40 -11.84 24.94
CA ASP A 618 14.78 -13.25 25.09
C ASP A 618 13.54 -14.11 25.36
N ALA A 619 12.66 -13.66 26.27
CA ALA A 619 11.34 -14.27 26.48
C ALA A 619 10.52 -14.34 25.19
N ALA A 620 10.55 -13.26 24.38
CA ALA A 620 9.93 -13.23 23.07
C ALA A 620 10.61 -14.18 22.06
N GLN A 621 11.92 -14.34 22.08
CA GLN A 621 12.66 -15.23 21.17
C GLN A 621 12.28 -16.70 21.40
N ASP A 622 12.23 -17.15 22.65
CA ASP A 622 11.86 -18.52 23.00
C ASP A 622 10.39 -18.81 22.66
N ALA A 623 9.48 -17.91 23.00
CA ALA A 623 8.08 -18.00 22.61
C ALA A 623 7.92 -18.09 21.08
N ARG A 624 8.61 -17.21 20.33
CA ARG A 624 8.58 -17.17 18.87
C ARG A 624 9.08 -18.47 18.24
N ARG A 625 10.18 -19.05 18.75
CA ARG A 625 10.71 -20.35 18.30
C ARG A 625 9.73 -21.50 18.53
N LYS A 626 9.01 -21.51 19.67
CA LYS A 626 7.92 -22.47 19.94
C LYS A 626 6.80 -22.33 18.89
N VAL A 627 6.35 -21.12 18.57
CA VAL A 627 5.31 -20.85 17.55
C VAL A 627 5.76 -21.30 16.16
N ILE A 628 6.97 -20.93 15.71
CA ILE A 628 7.51 -21.33 14.40
C ILE A 628 7.53 -22.86 14.26
N THR A 629 7.93 -23.58 15.32
CA THR A 629 7.98 -25.05 15.31
C THR A 629 6.61 -25.69 15.05
N LEU A 630 5.52 -25.07 15.51
CA LEU A 630 4.14 -25.55 15.25
C LEU A 630 3.66 -25.16 13.85
N MET A 631 4.12 -24.03 13.30
CA MET A 631 3.82 -23.63 11.92
C MET A 631 4.53 -24.53 10.89
N GLU A 632 5.79 -24.88 11.15
CA GLU A 632 6.59 -25.79 10.31
C GLU A 632 6.03 -27.22 10.26
N GLN A 633 5.25 -27.65 11.27
CA GLN A 633 4.54 -28.94 11.27
C GLN A 633 3.39 -28.98 10.26
N GLU A 634 2.79 -27.82 9.95
CA GLU A 634 1.71 -27.67 8.97
C GLU A 634 2.26 -27.48 7.56
N ILE A 635 3.19 -26.52 7.38
CA ILE A 635 3.80 -26.25 6.07
C ILE A 635 5.25 -25.74 6.22
N ALA A 636 6.22 -26.66 6.25
CA ALA A 636 7.63 -26.32 6.46
C ALA A 636 8.29 -25.45 5.36
N LYS A 637 7.72 -25.40 4.15
CA LYS A 637 8.27 -24.69 2.98
C LYS A 637 7.16 -24.20 2.04
N PRO A 638 7.39 -23.14 1.23
CA PRO A 638 6.50 -22.78 0.14
C PRO A 638 6.18 -23.94 -0.80
N ARG A 639 4.96 -24.00 -1.34
CA ARG A 639 4.55 -25.03 -2.30
C ARG A 639 5.36 -24.94 -3.59
N GLU A 640 6.04 -26.03 -3.95
CA GLU A 640 6.80 -26.15 -5.20
C GLU A 640 5.91 -26.22 -6.45
N VAL A 641 4.74 -26.85 -6.34
CA VAL A 641 3.73 -26.94 -7.41
C VAL A 641 2.65 -25.89 -7.14
N PRO A 642 2.54 -24.84 -7.98
CA PRO A 642 1.50 -23.83 -7.81
C PRO A 642 0.12 -24.40 -8.12
N LYS A 643 -0.88 -24.05 -7.30
CA LYS A 643 -2.29 -24.44 -7.47
C LYS A 643 -2.83 -24.06 -8.85
N ASP A 644 -3.90 -24.71 -9.31
CA ASP A 644 -4.54 -24.39 -10.60
C ASP A 644 -5.02 -22.93 -10.70
N SER A 645 -5.44 -22.37 -9.56
CA SER A 645 -5.82 -20.97 -9.38
C SER A 645 -4.65 -20.00 -9.51
N HIS A 646 -3.39 -20.43 -9.36
CA HIS A 646 -2.22 -19.56 -9.35
C HIS A 646 -2.04 -18.85 -10.71
N PRO A 647 -1.83 -17.51 -10.73
CA PRO A 647 -1.65 -16.78 -11.97
C PRO A 647 -0.36 -17.22 -12.67
N ARG A 648 -0.40 -17.22 -14.00
CA ARG A 648 0.76 -17.57 -14.82
C ARG A 648 1.32 -16.30 -15.45
N LEU A 649 2.60 -16.05 -15.22
CA LEU A 649 3.38 -15.04 -15.91
C LEU A 649 4.46 -15.75 -16.74
N ALA A 650 4.49 -15.49 -18.04
CA ALA A 650 5.58 -15.94 -18.91
C ALA A 650 5.75 -14.98 -20.09
N THR A 651 6.98 -14.84 -20.57
CA THR A 651 7.27 -14.16 -21.84
C THR A 651 7.31 -15.20 -22.94
N LEU A 652 6.33 -15.17 -23.84
CA LEU A 652 6.34 -15.95 -25.06
C LEU A 652 7.30 -15.27 -26.05
N PRO A 653 8.40 -15.91 -26.48
CA PRO A 653 9.30 -15.31 -27.47
C PRO A 653 8.55 -15.19 -28.80
N VAL A 654 8.47 -13.96 -29.30
CA VAL A 654 7.87 -13.63 -30.60
C VAL A 654 8.86 -12.73 -31.32
N ASP A 655 9.16 -13.07 -32.57
CA ASP A 655 10.12 -12.31 -33.37
C ASP A 655 9.59 -10.91 -33.69
N ARG A 656 10.52 -9.95 -33.86
CA ARG A 656 10.16 -8.54 -34.11
C ARG A 656 9.31 -8.32 -35.37
N ALA A 657 9.33 -9.23 -36.35
CA ALA A 657 8.49 -9.11 -37.55
C ALA A 657 7.04 -9.57 -37.26
N SER A 658 6.85 -10.64 -36.47
CA SER A 658 5.52 -11.13 -36.10
C SER A 658 4.83 -10.35 -34.97
N LEU A 659 5.56 -9.57 -34.15
CA LEU A 659 4.95 -8.71 -33.13
C LEU A 659 3.86 -7.78 -33.71
N GLY A 660 4.04 -7.29 -34.94
CA GLY A 660 3.03 -6.48 -35.64
C GLY A 660 1.69 -7.21 -35.85
N LYS A 661 1.71 -8.53 -36.09
CA LYS A 661 0.50 -9.36 -36.24
C LYS A 661 -0.25 -9.51 -34.91
N VAL A 662 0.48 -9.76 -33.82
CA VAL A 662 -0.10 -9.95 -32.48
C VAL A 662 -0.73 -8.66 -31.96
N ILE A 663 -0.09 -7.50 -32.20
CA ILE A 663 -0.67 -6.20 -31.86
C ILE A 663 -1.89 -5.93 -32.74
N GLY A 664 -1.74 -6.08 -34.06
CA GLY A 664 -2.77 -5.77 -35.05
C GLY A 664 -3.04 -4.26 -35.23
N PRO A 665 -3.87 -3.87 -36.21
CA PRO A 665 -4.19 -2.47 -36.46
C PRO A 665 -4.82 -1.82 -35.22
N LEU A 666 -4.27 -0.69 -34.75
CA LEU A 666 -4.70 0.05 -33.55
C LEU A 666 -4.75 -0.80 -32.25
N GLY A 667 -4.01 -1.90 -32.20
CA GLY A 667 -4.04 -2.85 -31.09
C GLY A 667 -5.31 -3.69 -31.05
N ALA A 668 -6.04 -3.86 -32.16
CA ALA A 668 -7.29 -4.61 -32.19
C ALA A 668 -7.09 -6.09 -31.84
N THR A 669 -6.09 -6.75 -32.44
CA THR A 669 -5.78 -8.18 -32.21
C THR A 669 -5.42 -8.43 -30.75
N ILE A 670 -4.46 -7.68 -30.20
CA ILE A 670 -4.04 -7.84 -28.79
C ILE A 670 -5.19 -7.53 -27.81
N LYS A 671 -6.12 -6.62 -28.14
CA LYS A 671 -7.34 -6.39 -27.33
C LYS A 671 -8.33 -7.56 -27.44
N GLY A 672 -8.50 -8.13 -28.63
CA GLY A 672 -9.32 -9.32 -28.85
C GLY A 672 -8.81 -10.52 -28.05
N ILE A 673 -7.51 -10.83 -28.14
CA ILE A 673 -6.89 -11.92 -27.38
C ILE A 673 -7.07 -11.73 -25.87
N GLN A 674 -6.87 -10.51 -25.35
CA GLN A 674 -7.08 -10.21 -23.93
C GLN A 674 -8.56 -10.33 -23.51
N ALA A 675 -9.51 -9.94 -24.37
CA ALA A 675 -10.94 -10.04 -24.08
C ALA A 675 -11.43 -11.50 -24.09
N GLU A 676 -10.92 -12.35 -24.98
CA GLU A 676 -11.30 -13.76 -25.11
C GLU A 676 -10.61 -14.64 -24.05
N SER A 677 -9.31 -14.47 -23.85
CA SER A 677 -8.55 -15.25 -22.87
C SER A 677 -8.73 -14.79 -21.42
N GLY A 678 -9.12 -13.52 -21.21
CA GLY A 678 -9.08 -12.86 -19.90
C GLY A 678 -7.67 -12.60 -19.35
N ALA A 679 -6.62 -12.90 -20.12
CA ALA A 679 -5.24 -12.55 -19.77
C ALA A 679 -4.94 -11.08 -20.09
N ARG A 680 -3.90 -10.52 -19.45
CA ARG A 680 -3.28 -9.24 -19.81
C ARG A 680 -2.03 -9.51 -20.63
N LEU A 681 -1.86 -8.79 -21.74
CA LEU A 681 -0.73 -8.94 -22.65
C LEU A 681 0.09 -7.65 -22.71
N LYS A 682 1.41 -7.76 -22.56
CA LYS A 682 2.37 -6.67 -22.70
C LYS A 682 3.41 -7.07 -23.75
N VAL A 683 3.70 -6.17 -24.69
CA VAL A 683 4.77 -6.37 -25.67
C VAL A 683 6.06 -5.77 -25.12
N GLU A 684 7.15 -6.54 -25.21
CA GLU A 684 8.50 -6.14 -24.80
C GLU A 684 9.51 -6.52 -25.89
N ASP A 685 10.73 -6.02 -25.81
CA ASP A 685 11.76 -6.20 -26.86
C ASP A 685 12.15 -7.66 -27.16
N GLY A 686 11.80 -8.61 -26.27
CA GLY A 686 12.00 -10.04 -26.43
C GLY A 686 10.75 -10.88 -26.75
N GLY A 687 9.57 -10.28 -26.90
CA GLY A 687 8.34 -11.00 -27.23
C GLY A 687 7.07 -10.45 -26.56
N VAL A 688 6.14 -11.36 -26.21
CA VAL A 688 4.85 -11.01 -25.59
C VAL A 688 4.79 -11.62 -24.20
N GLN A 689 4.80 -10.76 -23.17
CA GLN A 689 4.56 -11.14 -21.79
C GLN A 689 3.07 -11.36 -21.55
N ILE A 690 2.72 -12.57 -21.13
CA ILE A 690 1.36 -13.03 -20.81
C ILE A 690 1.22 -13.08 -19.29
N PHE A 691 0.32 -12.29 -18.73
CA PHE A 691 -0.16 -12.46 -17.35
C PHE A 691 -1.60 -12.97 -17.38
N ALA A 692 -1.81 -14.22 -16.96
CA ALA A 692 -3.13 -14.83 -16.89
C ALA A 692 -3.50 -15.14 -15.43
N LYS A 693 -4.78 -14.98 -15.09
CA LYS A 693 -5.33 -15.27 -13.74
C LYS A 693 -5.22 -16.73 -13.32
N ASP A 694 -5.21 -17.67 -14.27
CA ASP A 694 -5.18 -19.10 -14.03
C ASP A 694 -4.52 -19.82 -15.23
N THR A 695 -4.30 -21.12 -15.09
CA THR A 695 -3.62 -21.94 -16.12
C THR A 695 -4.44 -22.12 -17.40
N ALA A 696 -5.78 -22.06 -17.34
CA ALA A 696 -6.64 -22.20 -18.52
C ALA A 696 -6.62 -20.94 -19.39
N SER A 697 -6.79 -19.77 -18.76
CA SER A 697 -6.61 -18.45 -19.41
C SER A 697 -5.22 -18.30 -20.01
N PHE A 698 -4.17 -18.82 -19.35
CA PHE A 698 -2.81 -18.79 -19.89
C PHE A 698 -2.68 -19.58 -21.19
N ASN A 699 -3.15 -20.83 -21.18
CA ASN A 699 -3.07 -21.71 -22.35
C ASN A 699 -3.89 -21.17 -23.53
N LEU A 700 -5.06 -20.60 -23.27
CA LEU A 700 -5.88 -19.92 -24.28
C LEU A 700 -5.18 -18.68 -24.85
N ALA A 701 -4.63 -17.80 -23.99
CA ALA A 701 -3.88 -16.63 -24.44
C ALA A 701 -2.67 -17.02 -25.31
N ARG A 702 -1.90 -18.03 -24.87
CA ARG A 702 -0.75 -18.55 -25.62
C ARG A 702 -1.19 -19.09 -26.98
N HIS A 703 -2.22 -19.92 -27.03
CA HIS A 703 -2.74 -20.48 -28.27
C HIS A 703 -3.22 -19.39 -29.25
N LEU A 704 -3.94 -18.37 -28.76
CA LEU A 704 -4.38 -17.25 -29.58
C LEU A 704 -3.21 -16.40 -30.12
N ILE A 705 -2.13 -16.24 -29.35
CA ILE A 705 -0.90 -15.58 -29.85
C ILE A 705 -0.18 -16.46 -30.87
N GLU A 706 -0.02 -17.76 -30.61
CA GLU A 706 0.58 -18.72 -31.57
C GLU A 706 -0.21 -18.72 -32.90
N MET A 707 -1.54 -18.65 -32.84
CA MET A 707 -2.41 -18.51 -34.01
C MET A 707 -2.27 -17.15 -34.70
N ALA A 708 -2.18 -16.05 -33.97
CA ALA A 708 -2.01 -14.70 -34.54
C ALA A 708 -0.62 -14.45 -35.15
N VAL A 709 0.43 -15.07 -34.60
CA VAL A 709 1.76 -15.14 -35.24
C VAL A 709 1.69 -15.99 -36.50
N GLY A 710 1.05 -17.16 -36.38
CA GLY A 710 0.91 -18.14 -37.44
C GLY A 710 2.19 -18.91 -37.73
N LYS A 711 2.08 -20.12 -38.25
CA LYS A 711 3.24 -20.81 -38.83
C LYS A 711 3.55 -20.20 -40.20
N ASP A 712 4.84 -19.98 -40.48
CA ASP A 712 5.26 -19.57 -41.83
C ASP A 712 4.82 -20.61 -42.87
N VAL A 713 4.40 -20.12 -44.05
CA VAL A 713 4.06 -21.02 -45.15
C VAL A 713 5.34 -21.58 -45.76
N GLU A 714 5.53 -22.89 -45.57
CA GLU A 714 6.66 -23.69 -46.07
C GLU A 714 6.38 -24.14 -47.51
N ILE A 715 7.40 -24.04 -48.37
CA ILE A 715 7.31 -24.47 -49.77
C ILE A 715 7.34 -26.01 -49.81
N GLY A 716 6.44 -26.62 -50.57
CA GLY A 716 6.30 -28.07 -50.67
C GLY A 716 5.36 -28.69 -49.63
N LYS A 717 4.72 -27.89 -48.78
CA LYS A 717 3.78 -28.36 -47.77
C LYS A 717 2.32 -28.18 -48.18
N VAL A 718 1.48 -29.12 -47.76
CA VAL A 718 0.04 -29.14 -48.02
C VAL A 718 -0.68 -28.44 -46.87
N TYR A 719 -1.63 -27.58 -47.21
CA TYR A 719 -2.48 -26.84 -46.29
C TYR A 719 -3.94 -27.04 -46.68
N ASP A 720 -4.81 -27.20 -45.69
CA ASP A 720 -6.24 -26.98 -45.86
C ASP A 720 -6.52 -25.47 -45.68
N GLY A 721 -7.51 -24.91 -46.37
CA GLY A 721 -7.83 -23.49 -46.31
C GLY A 721 -9.21 -23.16 -46.89
N VAL A 722 -9.62 -21.90 -46.75
CA VAL A 722 -10.93 -21.39 -47.20
C VAL A 722 -10.74 -20.33 -48.27
N VAL A 723 -11.52 -20.40 -49.35
CA VAL A 723 -11.53 -19.37 -50.40
C VAL A 723 -12.11 -18.06 -49.85
N THR A 724 -11.26 -17.04 -49.69
CA THR A 724 -11.67 -15.72 -49.19
C THR A 724 -12.22 -14.83 -50.30
N SER A 725 -11.67 -14.93 -51.52
CA SER A 725 -12.18 -14.19 -52.68
C SER A 725 -11.88 -14.89 -54.00
N VAL A 726 -12.85 -14.87 -54.93
CA VAL A 726 -12.70 -15.39 -56.30
C VAL A 726 -12.50 -14.24 -57.28
N ARG A 727 -11.52 -14.37 -58.20
CA ARG A 727 -11.23 -13.40 -59.26
C ARG A 727 -10.97 -14.11 -60.58
N ASP A 728 -11.09 -13.37 -61.69
CA ASP A 728 -10.94 -13.87 -63.07
C ASP A 728 -9.65 -14.68 -63.33
N TYR A 729 -8.58 -14.41 -62.57
CA TYR A 729 -7.27 -15.05 -62.69
C TYR A 729 -6.95 -16.10 -61.62
N GLY A 730 -7.81 -16.30 -60.62
CA GLY A 730 -7.57 -17.27 -59.53
C GLY A 730 -8.39 -16.99 -58.28
N ALA A 731 -8.26 -17.88 -57.29
CA ALA A 731 -8.84 -17.74 -55.97
C ALA A 731 -7.78 -17.32 -54.94
N LEU A 732 -8.11 -16.40 -54.04
CA LEU A 732 -7.38 -16.19 -52.80
C LEU A 732 -7.89 -17.21 -51.77
N VAL A 733 -6.95 -17.90 -51.12
CA VAL A 733 -7.25 -18.93 -50.12
C VAL A 733 -6.49 -18.57 -48.85
N GLU A 734 -7.22 -18.35 -47.76
CA GLU A 734 -6.66 -18.22 -46.41
C GLU A 734 -6.30 -19.62 -45.88
N LEU A 735 -5.08 -19.79 -45.40
CA LEU A 735 -4.52 -21.09 -45.05
C LEU A 735 -4.66 -21.37 -43.55
N ASP A 736 -5.29 -22.49 -43.19
CA ASP A 736 -5.53 -22.87 -41.79
C ASP A 736 -4.19 -22.99 -41.02
N GLY A 737 -4.09 -22.34 -39.85
CA GLY A 737 -2.91 -22.40 -38.96
C GLY A 737 -1.74 -21.46 -39.33
N THR A 738 -1.90 -20.59 -40.33
CA THR A 738 -0.84 -19.66 -40.79
C THR A 738 -1.00 -18.21 -40.28
N GLY A 739 -2.02 -17.96 -39.44
CA GLY A 739 -2.32 -16.62 -38.91
C GLY A 739 -2.91 -15.68 -39.95
N GLY A 740 -3.81 -16.18 -40.79
CA GLY A 740 -4.48 -15.40 -41.83
C GLY A 740 -3.60 -15.08 -43.05
N GLN A 741 -2.60 -15.92 -43.36
CA GLN A 741 -1.84 -15.76 -44.61
C GLN A 741 -2.68 -16.27 -45.78
N GLU A 742 -2.98 -15.37 -46.71
CA GLU A 742 -3.58 -15.71 -48.00
C GLU A 742 -2.51 -16.19 -49.00
N GLY A 743 -2.84 -17.22 -49.77
CA GLY A 743 -2.12 -17.59 -50.97
C GLY A 743 -2.99 -17.48 -52.22
N LEU A 744 -2.36 -17.21 -53.36
CA LEU A 744 -3.02 -17.18 -54.66
C LEU A 744 -2.99 -18.56 -55.31
N LEU A 745 -4.18 -19.16 -55.44
CA LEU A 745 -4.44 -20.32 -56.29
C LEU A 745 -4.81 -19.82 -57.68
N HIS A 746 -3.82 -19.75 -58.58
CA HIS A 746 -4.01 -19.25 -59.94
C HIS A 746 -4.92 -20.19 -60.76
N ILE A 747 -5.70 -19.67 -61.72
CA ILE A 747 -6.62 -20.46 -62.56
C ILE A 747 -5.93 -21.64 -63.28
N SER A 748 -4.64 -21.51 -63.62
CA SER A 748 -3.85 -22.59 -64.21
C SER A 748 -3.52 -23.74 -63.27
N GLU A 749 -3.75 -23.60 -61.97
CA GLU A 749 -3.34 -24.51 -60.89
C GLU A 749 -4.50 -25.21 -60.17
N ILE A 750 -5.74 -24.94 -60.59
CA ILE A 750 -6.97 -25.49 -59.97
C ILE A 750 -7.29 -26.91 -60.45
N SER A 751 -7.39 -27.14 -61.77
CA SER A 751 -7.77 -28.45 -62.34
C SER A 751 -7.05 -28.72 -63.65
N GLU A 752 -6.63 -29.96 -63.91
CA GLU A 752 -5.87 -30.32 -65.12
C GLU A 752 -6.62 -29.99 -66.41
N ASN A 753 -7.96 -30.00 -66.36
CA ASN A 753 -8.83 -29.57 -67.43
C ASN A 753 -8.81 -28.03 -67.61
N LYS A 754 -8.99 -27.57 -68.85
CA LYS A 754 -8.93 -26.13 -69.17
C LYS A 754 -10.20 -25.39 -68.72
N ILE A 755 -10.16 -24.85 -67.50
CA ILE A 755 -11.19 -24.00 -66.91
C ILE A 755 -11.29 -22.68 -67.70
N LYS A 756 -12.52 -22.18 -67.93
CA LYS A 756 -12.78 -20.87 -68.57
C LYS A 756 -13.00 -19.72 -67.59
N ARG A 757 -13.61 -19.99 -66.42
CA ARG A 757 -13.85 -19.04 -65.33
C ARG A 757 -13.66 -19.74 -63.99
N VAL A 758 -13.17 -19.04 -62.97
CA VAL A 758 -12.90 -19.64 -61.65
C VAL A 758 -14.20 -19.95 -60.91
N GLU A 759 -15.22 -19.09 -61.09
CA GLU A 759 -16.56 -19.22 -60.51
C GLU A 759 -17.31 -20.50 -60.94
N ASP A 760 -16.90 -21.13 -62.05
CA ASP A 760 -17.47 -22.40 -62.53
C ASP A 760 -17.05 -23.60 -61.67
N VAL A 761 -15.97 -23.46 -60.88
CA VAL A 761 -15.33 -24.56 -60.13
C VAL A 761 -15.10 -24.27 -58.64
N MET A 762 -15.06 -23.01 -58.23
CA MET A 762 -14.81 -22.60 -56.84
C MET A 762 -15.63 -21.35 -56.48
N ARG A 763 -16.10 -21.27 -55.24
CA ARG A 763 -16.89 -20.17 -54.67
C ARG A 763 -16.23 -19.64 -53.40
N GLU A 764 -16.55 -18.40 -53.06
CA GLU A 764 -16.15 -17.81 -51.77
C GLU A 764 -16.79 -18.61 -50.62
N GLY A 765 -15.97 -19.00 -49.65
CA GLY A 765 -16.34 -19.92 -48.56
C GLY A 765 -16.07 -21.40 -48.80
N ASP A 766 -15.65 -21.82 -49.99
CA ASP A 766 -15.30 -23.23 -50.24
C ASP A 766 -14.02 -23.64 -49.47
N ARG A 767 -14.04 -24.79 -48.80
CA ARG A 767 -12.86 -25.42 -48.20
C ARG A 767 -12.09 -26.21 -49.26
N VAL A 768 -10.80 -25.94 -49.40
CA VAL A 768 -9.91 -26.60 -50.37
C VAL A 768 -8.56 -26.98 -49.77
N ARG A 769 -7.97 -28.07 -50.28
CA ARG A 769 -6.63 -28.52 -49.92
C ARG A 769 -5.65 -28.15 -51.03
N VAL A 770 -4.54 -27.53 -50.66
CA VAL A 770 -3.62 -26.86 -51.58
C VAL A 770 -2.16 -27.10 -51.21
N LEU A 771 -1.31 -27.35 -52.20
CA LEU A 771 0.15 -27.40 -52.02
C LEU A 771 0.73 -25.99 -52.19
N CYS A 772 1.56 -25.53 -51.25
CA CYS A 772 2.38 -24.34 -51.46
C CYS A 772 3.51 -24.65 -52.44
N THR A 773 3.50 -24.04 -53.62
CA THR A 773 4.49 -24.27 -54.68
C THR A 773 5.62 -23.25 -54.71
N GLY A 774 5.51 -22.17 -53.94
CA GLY A 774 6.55 -21.13 -53.82
C GLY A 774 6.00 -19.79 -53.38
N ARG A 775 6.83 -18.75 -53.45
CA ARG A 775 6.41 -17.34 -53.34
C ARG A 775 6.72 -16.61 -54.65
N ASN A 776 5.89 -15.64 -55.02
CA ASN A 776 6.09 -14.87 -56.25
C ASN A 776 7.10 -13.72 -56.04
N ILE A 777 7.41 -12.97 -57.11
CA ILE A 777 8.40 -11.86 -57.10
C ILE A 777 7.97 -10.69 -56.19
N ARG A 778 6.68 -10.59 -55.83
CA ARG A 778 6.11 -9.60 -54.91
C ARG A 778 6.00 -10.10 -53.45
N GLY A 779 6.29 -11.38 -53.21
CA GLY A 779 6.22 -12.03 -51.91
C GLY A 779 4.99 -12.92 -51.69
N ASP A 780 3.98 -12.85 -52.57
CA ASP A 780 2.71 -13.57 -52.37
C ASP A 780 2.89 -15.09 -52.51
N THR A 781 2.31 -15.85 -51.59
CA THR A 781 2.30 -17.32 -51.57
C THR A 781 1.57 -17.88 -52.80
N ARG A 782 2.17 -18.85 -53.49
CA ARG A 782 1.56 -19.57 -54.62
C ARG A 782 1.05 -20.93 -54.20
N LEU A 783 -0.18 -21.22 -54.60
CA LEU A 783 -0.90 -22.45 -54.26
C LEU A 783 -1.23 -23.26 -55.52
N SER A 784 -1.29 -24.58 -55.41
CA SER A 784 -1.71 -25.47 -56.49
C SER A 784 -2.45 -26.71 -55.96
N ILE A 785 -3.59 -27.01 -56.58
CA ILE A 785 -4.33 -28.27 -56.39
C ILE A 785 -3.79 -29.32 -57.37
N LYS A 786 -3.32 -28.92 -58.57
CA LYS A 786 -2.68 -29.83 -59.53
C LYS A 786 -1.44 -30.50 -58.97
N ALA A 787 -0.56 -29.70 -58.36
CA ALA A 787 0.70 -30.21 -57.83
C ALA A 787 0.46 -31.17 -56.65
N LEU A 788 -0.59 -30.95 -55.85
CA LEU A 788 -1.07 -31.88 -54.84
C LEU A 788 -1.53 -33.20 -55.48
N ASN A 789 -2.48 -33.16 -56.41
CA ASN A 789 -3.01 -34.37 -57.05
C ASN A 789 -1.94 -35.18 -57.81
N ARG A 790 -0.88 -34.51 -58.31
CA ARG A 790 0.29 -35.15 -58.93
C ARG A 790 1.28 -35.75 -57.92
N ALA A 791 1.38 -35.19 -56.72
CA ALA A 791 2.15 -35.78 -55.62
C ALA A 791 1.43 -37.04 -55.08
N ASP A 792 0.11 -36.95 -54.87
CA ASP A 792 -0.70 -38.08 -54.38
C ASP A 792 -0.70 -39.25 -55.37
N SER A 793 -0.76 -38.98 -56.69
CA SER A 793 -0.68 -40.02 -57.73
C SER A 793 0.73 -40.57 -57.99
N ALA A 794 1.77 -39.94 -57.44
CA ALA A 794 3.14 -40.47 -57.43
C ALA A 794 3.46 -41.27 -56.15
N GLY A 795 2.61 -41.19 -55.11
CA GLY A 795 2.76 -41.88 -53.83
C GLY A 795 2.03 -43.23 -53.74
N SER A 796 1.23 -43.62 -54.74
CA SER A 796 0.41 -44.84 -54.72
C SER A 796 1.06 -46.01 -55.45
N SER A 797 2.24 -46.44 -55.01
CA SER A 797 2.82 -47.75 -55.34
C SER A 797 3.79 -48.20 -54.25
N ASP A 798 3.24 -48.71 -53.14
CA ASP A 798 3.61 -49.99 -52.51
C ASP A 798 3.01 -50.07 -51.10
N SER A 799 1.92 -50.84 -51.00
CA SER A 799 1.35 -51.29 -49.74
C SER A 799 0.73 -52.68 -49.95
N GLU A 800 1.55 -53.72 -49.84
CA GLU A 800 1.02 -55.08 -49.64
C GLU A 800 0.77 -55.31 -48.14
N ASP A 801 -0.37 -55.91 -47.83
CA ASP A 801 -0.84 -56.17 -46.48
C ASP A 801 0.06 -57.15 -45.71
N TYR A 802 0.40 -56.81 -44.46
CA TYR A 802 0.58 -57.83 -43.43
C TYR A 802 0.12 -57.36 -42.05
N SER A 803 -0.81 -58.11 -41.45
CA SER A 803 -1.41 -57.80 -40.15
C SER A 803 -0.47 -58.12 -38.97
N PRO A 804 -0.54 -57.37 -37.86
CA PRO A 804 0.26 -57.66 -36.67
C PRO A 804 -0.35 -58.80 -35.83
N GLY A 805 0.47 -59.77 -35.43
CA GLY A 805 0.09 -60.88 -34.56
C GLY A 805 1.23 -61.35 -33.66
N SER A 806 1.27 -60.80 -32.44
CA SER A 806 1.88 -61.32 -31.18
C SER A 806 3.28 -61.99 -31.19
N ASP A 807 4.18 -61.41 -30.39
CA ASP A 807 5.21 -62.02 -29.51
C ASP A 807 6.01 -63.25 -30.03
N SER A 808 7.35 -63.27 -30.04
CA SER A 808 8.20 -63.06 -28.85
C SER A 808 9.71 -63.08 -29.16
N ASP A 809 10.48 -62.38 -28.33
CA ASP A 809 11.85 -62.67 -27.85
C ASP A 809 13.14 -62.69 -28.73
N ALA A 810 14.15 -62.09 -28.11
CA ALA A 810 15.56 -62.51 -28.02
C ALA A 810 16.52 -62.47 -29.25
N SER A 811 17.19 -61.32 -29.37
CA SER A 811 18.67 -61.21 -29.24
C SER A 811 19.65 -61.64 -30.36
N SER A 812 20.64 -60.76 -30.51
CA SER A 812 22.08 -61.06 -30.70
C SER A 812 22.65 -61.44 -32.08
N SER A 813 23.57 -60.58 -32.55
CA SER A 813 24.85 -60.90 -33.23
C SER A 813 24.82 -61.69 -34.56
N TYR A 814 25.53 -61.28 -35.62
CA TYR A 814 27.00 -61.33 -35.68
C TYR A 814 27.57 -60.45 -36.79
N ARG A 815 28.76 -59.89 -36.51
CA ARG A 815 29.97 -59.68 -37.35
C ARG A 815 29.85 -60.15 -38.83
N SER A 816 30.44 -59.47 -39.81
CA SER A 816 31.88 -59.18 -39.86
C SER A 816 32.31 -58.29 -41.05
N SER A 817 33.49 -57.64 -40.90
CA SER A 817 34.59 -57.49 -41.89
C SER A 817 34.31 -56.89 -43.29
N SER A 818 35.19 -56.04 -43.87
CA SER A 818 36.52 -55.54 -43.46
C SER A 818 37.04 -54.48 -44.46
N PHE A 819 37.87 -53.54 -43.96
CA PHE A 819 39.12 -52.95 -44.55
C PHE A 819 39.33 -52.92 -46.10
N ARG A 820 39.98 -51.92 -46.74
CA ARG A 820 41.10 -51.05 -46.32
C ARG A 820 41.40 -49.95 -47.37
N GLY A 821 42.25 -48.96 -47.03
CA GLY A 821 42.83 -47.92 -47.93
C GLY A 821 42.46 -46.50 -47.45
N ASP A 822 43.29 -45.68 -46.80
CA ASP A 822 44.73 -45.34 -46.88
C ASP A 822 45.05 -44.24 -47.94
N GLY A 823 45.85 -43.22 -47.57
CA GLY A 823 45.91 -41.87 -48.21
C GLY A 823 46.93 -41.70 -49.36
N PRO A 824 47.72 -40.59 -49.50
CA PRO A 824 47.64 -39.24 -48.89
C PRO A 824 48.11 -38.02 -49.81
N SER A 825 48.15 -36.79 -49.25
CA SER A 825 49.14 -35.67 -49.52
C SER A 825 49.18 -34.78 -50.80
N GLY A 826 49.59 -33.49 -50.63
CA GLY A 826 50.17 -32.55 -51.64
C GLY A 826 49.22 -31.44 -52.19
N ALA A 827 49.36 -30.13 -51.87
CA ALA A 827 50.28 -29.08 -52.38
C ALA A 827 50.04 -28.65 -53.87
N GLU A 828 50.03 -27.38 -54.31
CA GLU A 828 50.37 -26.06 -53.71
C GLU A 828 49.72 -24.86 -54.49
N ARG A 829 49.57 -23.69 -53.83
CA ARG A 829 49.47 -22.27 -54.34
C ARG A 829 48.43 -21.80 -55.39
N GLY A 830 47.82 -20.64 -55.07
CA GLY A 830 47.20 -19.70 -56.01
C GLY A 830 46.60 -18.47 -55.31
N GLU A 831 47.18 -17.27 -55.48
CA GLU A 831 46.70 -16.03 -54.86
C GLU A 831 45.44 -15.46 -55.55
N GLY A 832 44.59 -14.73 -54.80
CA GLY A 832 43.38 -14.14 -55.36
C GLY A 832 42.52 -13.37 -54.35
N GLY A 833 43.08 -12.34 -53.71
CA GLY A 833 42.35 -11.52 -52.74
C GLY A 833 41.20 -10.73 -53.39
N THR A 834 39.98 -10.93 -52.89
CA THR A 834 38.78 -10.15 -53.26
C THR A 834 38.48 -9.07 -52.19
N PRO A 835 37.84 -7.95 -52.56
CA PRO A 835 38.07 -6.69 -51.87
C PRO A 835 37.38 -6.56 -50.52
N ARG A 836 38.06 -5.88 -49.58
CA ARG A 836 37.45 -5.28 -48.38
C ARG A 836 36.27 -4.41 -48.82
N ARG A 837 35.07 -4.72 -48.34
CA ARG A 837 34.00 -3.70 -48.24
C ARG A 837 34.47 -2.62 -47.28
N GLU A 838 34.28 -1.36 -47.67
CA GLU A 838 34.62 -0.22 -46.85
C GLU A 838 33.82 -0.25 -45.53
N PRO A 839 34.41 0.18 -44.40
CA PRO A 839 33.65 0.34 -43.17
C PRO A 839 32.64 1.48 -43.36
N THR A 840 31.37 1.20 -43.07
CA THR A 840 30.34 2.24 -42.91
C THR A 840 30.85 3.31 -41.95
N ARG A 841 30.95 4.55 -42.42
CA ARG A 841 31.40 5.69 -41.61
C ARG A 841 30.57 5.72 -40.31
N ARG A 842 31.27 5.75 -39.16
CA ARG A 842 30.64 6.06 -37.88
C ARG A 842 30.03 7.46 -37.96
N ILE A 843 28.84 7.60 -37.40
CA ILE A 843 28.26 8.90 -37.08
C ILE A 843 29.20 9.57 -36.07
N THR A 844 29.65 10.78 -36.38
CA THR A 844 30.44 11.66 -35.50
C THR A 844 29.65 12.94 -35.27
N GLU A 845 29.70 13.49 -34.05
CA GLU A 845 28.80 14.54 -33.55
C GLU A 845 29.02 15.96 -34.17
N ASP A 846 29.84 16.10 -35.22
CA ASP A 846 30.45 17.37 -35.63
C ASP A 846 29.84 18.06 -36.88
N ASN A 847 28.80 17.52 -37.53
CA ASN A 847 28.30 18.05 -38.83
C ASN A 847 26.93 18.75 -38.82
N VAL A 848 26.11 18.59 -37.78
CA VAL A 848 24.73 19.12 -37.73
C VAL A 848 24.48 19.93 -36.46
N GLU A 849 24.30 21.24 -36.59
CA GLU A 849 24.01 22.14 -35.47
C GLU A 849 22.50 22.26 -35.21
N LEU A 850 22.09 22.08 -33.95
CA LEU A 850 20.73 22.37 -33.50
C LEU A 850 20.29 23.81 -33.83
N GLY A 851 19.09 23.95 -34.38
CA GLY A 851 18.48 25.24 -34.69
C GLY A 851 18.95 25.91 -35.99
N LYS A 852 19.94 25.35 -36.70
CA LYS A 852 20.40 25.85 -38.00
C LYS A 852 19.50 25.35 -39.14
N THR A 853 19.38 26.16 -40.19
CA THR A 853 18.65 25.81 -41.43
C THR A 853 19.58 25.12 -42.41
N TYR A 854 19.13 24.00 -42.97
CA TYR A 854 19.81 23.23 -44.02
C TYR A 854 18.87 22.98 -45.20
N ARG A 855 19.45 22.68 -46.37
CA ARG A 855 18.73 22.11 -47.51
C ARG A 855 18.75 20.59 -47.43
N ALA A 856 17.60 19.99 -47.70
CA ALA A 856 17.39 18.56 -47.60
C ALA A 856 16.48 18.06 -48.72
N LYS A 857 16.82 16.90 -49.30
CA LYS A 857 16.06 16.28 -50.39
C LYS A 857 15.15 15.18 -49.85
N VAL A 858 13.88 15.13 -50.29
CA VAL A 858 12.92 14.09 -49.90
C VAL A 858 13.30 12.74 -50.52
N VAL A 859 13.76 11.80 -49.68
CA VAL A 859 14.13 10.44 -50.10
C VAL A 859 12.94 9.48 -50.03
N SER A 860 12.05 9.64 -49.03
CA SER A 860 10.79 8.87 -48.98
C SER A 860 9.70 9.60 -48.21
N VAL A 861 8.44 9.28 -48.53
CA VAL A 861 7.25 9.83 -47.87
C VAL A 861 6.44 8.68 -47.24
N ARG A 862 6.07 8.84 -45.97
CA ARG A 862 5.18 7.94 -45.21
C ARG A 862 3.98 8.75 -44.69
N ASP A 863 2.93 8.08 -44.24
CA ASP A 863 1.69 8.72 -43.80
C ASP A 863 1.82 9.55 -42.50
N TYR A 864 2.99 9.49 -41.83
CA TYR A 864 3.32 10.29 -40.63
C TYR A 864 4.45 11.33 -40.86
N GLY A 865 5.12 11.34 -42.02
CA GLY A 865 6.20 12.28 -42.30
C GLY A 865 7.03 11.94 -43.54
N ALA A 866 7.97 12.81 -43.88
CA ALA A 866 8.92 12.59 -44.96
C ALA A 866 10.35 12.42 -44.42
N PHE A 867 11.07 11.43 -44.95
CA PHE A 867 12.49 11.26 -44.70
C PHE A 867 13.27 12.11 -45.69
N LEU A 868 14.16 12.94 -45.16
CA LEU A 868 14.98 13.88 -45.90
C LEU A 868 16.46 13.51 -45.73
N GLU A 869 17.25 13.75 -46.77
CA GLU A 869 18.71 13.64 -46.75
C GLU A 869 19.33 15.02 -46.97
N LEU A 870 20.25 15.41 -46.09
CA LEU A 870 21.01 16.65 -46.21
C LEU A 870 22.07 16.54 -47.31
N GLU A 871 22.53 17.67 -47.85
CA GLU A 871 23.71 17.72 -48.73
C GLU A 871 24.99 17.15 -48.06
N THR A 872 25.02 17.06 -46.72
CA THR A 872 26.06 16.41 -45.92
C THR A 872 25.97 14.87 -45.89
N GLY A 873 24.90 14.28 -46.44
CA GLY A 873 24.64 12.83 -46.49
C GLY A 873 23.90 12.26 -45.27
N GLU A 874 23.42 13.12 -44.36
CA GLU A 874 22.71 12.69 -43.16
C GLU A 874 21.20 12.61 -43.38
N GLN A 875 20.59 11.50 -43.00
CA GLN A 875 19.15 11.26 -43.13
C GLN A 875 18.38 11.50 -41.83
N GLY A 876 17.18 12.06 -41.95
CA GLY A 876 16.32 12.41 -40.81
C GLY A 876 14.85 12.59 -41.18
N LEU A 877 13.99 12.66 -40.15
CA LEU A 877 12.53 12.69 -40.31
C LEU A 877 11.96 14.11 -40.15
N LEU A 878 11.23 14.56 -41.15
CA LEU A 878 10.29 15.69 -41.07
C LEU A 878 8.88 15.15 -40.78
N HIS A 879 8.50 15.12 -39.51
CA HIS A 879 7.18 14.65 -39.07
C HIS A 879 6.05 15.57 -39.57
N VAL A 880 4.85 15.04 -39.83
CA VAL A 880 3.72 15.80 -40.40
C VAL A 880 3.36 17.07 -39.64
N SER A 881 3.35 17.03 -38.31
CA SER A 881 3.07 18.21 -37.48
C SER A 881 4.15 19.31 -37.55
N GLN A 882 5.28 19.03 -38.18
CA GLN A 882 6.41 19.95 -38.37
C GLN A 882 6.46 20.54 -39.79
N ILE A 883 5.55 20.15 -40.70
CA ILE A 883 5.50 20.62 -42.09
C ILE A 883 4.77 21.97 -42.21
N SER A 884 3.68 22.20 -41.45
CA SER A 884 2.84 23.40 -41.53
C SER A 884 2.13 23.71 -40.21
N HIS A 885 1.79 24.99 -39.97
CA HIS A 885 1.00 25.43 -38.81
C HIS A 885 -0.50 25.08 -38.91
N GLY A 886 -0.95 24.51 -40.03
CA GLY A 886 -2.33 24.05 -40.26
C GLY A 886 -2.48 22.53 -40.15
N PHE A 887 -3.72 22.05 -40.01
CA PHE A 887 -4.01 20.62 -40.04
C PHE A 887 -3.80 20.05 -41.45
N ILE A 888 -2.95 19.03 -41.57
CA ILE A 888 -2.62 18.37 -42.84
C ILE A 888 -3.47 17.11 -42.98
N THR A 889 -4.29 17.05 -44.05
CA THR A 889 -5.13 15.89 -44.39
C THR A 889 -4.39 14.82 -45.20
N SER A 890 -3.37 15.20 -45.99
CA SER A 890 -2.53 14.32 -46.79
C SER A 890 -1.14 14.93 -46.91
N ILE A 891 -0.11 14.14 -46.61
CA ILE A 891 1.29 14.60 -46.69
C ILE A 891 1.76 14.77 -48.13
N LYS A 892 1.21 13.97 -49.06
CA LYS A 892 1.55 13.98 -50.49
C LYS A 892 1.20 15.31 -51.18
N ASP A 893 0.33 16.11 -50.56
CA ASP A 893 -0.11 17.41 -51.05
C ASP A 893 0.89 18.53 -50.65
N HIS A 894 1.84 18.23 -49.76
CA HIS A 894 2.82 19.19 -49.22
C HIS A 894 4.28 18.84 -49.52
N VAL A 895 4.59 17.56 -49.74
CA VAL A 895 5.94 17.08 -50.08
C VAL A 895 5.88 15.96 -51.11
N THR A 896 6.67 16.09 -52.19
CA THR A 896 6.83 15.04 -53.22
C THR A 896 8.21 14.37 -53.10
N LEU A 897 8.33 13.15 -53.63
CA LEU A 897 9.63 12.48 -53.73
C LEU A 897 10.60 13.33 -54.56
N ASP A 898 11.90 13.24 -54.25
CA ASP A 898 12.99 14.03 -54.84
C ASP A 898 12.91 15.56 -54.66
N GLN A 899 11.93 16.11 -53.95
CA GLN A 899 11.81 17.54 -53.70
C GLN A 899 12.89 18.05 -52.74
N GLU A 900 13.54 19.17 -53.08
CA GLU A 900 14.43 19.89 -52.16
C GLU A 900 13.65 20.88 -51.29
N LEU A 901 13.95 20.88 -50.00
CA LEU A 901 13.27 21.65 -48.96
C LEU A 901 14.28 22.27 -48.00
N GLU A 902 14.07 23.54 -47.63
CA GLU A 902 14.74 24.12 -46.47
C GLU A 902 14.03 23.67 -45.18
N VAL A 903 14.83 23.19 -44.22
CA VAL A 903 14.42 22.65 -42.92
C VAL A 903 15.36 23.09 -41.80
N VAL A 904 14.84 23.21 -40.59
CA VAL A 904 15.60 23.47 -39.37
C VAL A 904 15.75 22.18 -38.57
N VAL A 905 16.94 21.95 -38.02
CA VAL A 905 17.21 20.81 -37.12
C VAL A 905 16.66 21.13 -35.74
N VAL A 906 15.72 20.31 -35.25
CA VAL A 906 15.03 20.54 -33.95
C VAL A 906 15.46 19.54 -32.88
N LYS A 907 16.07 18.42 -33.28
CA LYS A 907 16.59 17.41 -32.34
C LYS A 907 17.80 16.69 -32.94
N GLU A 908 18.89 16.65 -32.18
CA GLU A 908 20.07 15.83 -32.43
C GLU A 908 19.75 14.33 -32.41
N PRO A 909 20.51 13.51 -33.16
CA PRO A 909 20.36 12.06 -33.13
C PRO A 909 20.83 11.51 -31.79
N ARG A 910 20.04 10.61 -31.20
CA ARG A 910 20.47 9.75 -30.07
C ARG A 910 20.23 8.30 -30.44
N ASP A 911 21.23 7.46 -30.16
CA ASP A 911 21.17 6.00 -30.20
C ASP A 911 20.49 5.45 -31.47
N GLY A 912 21.10 5.72 -32.63
CA GLY A 912 20.71 5.13 -33.92
C GLY A 912 19.43 5.69 -34.56
N ASN A 913 18.68 6.54 -33.87
CA ASN A 913 17.57 7.27 -34.48
C ASN A 913 18.06 8.58 -35.11
N GLY A 914 17.83 8.74 -36.41
CA GLY A 914 18.30 9.88 -37.21
C GLY A 914 17.73 11.25 -36.81
N VAL A 915 18.26 12.29 -37.45
CA VAL A 915 17.99 13.71 -37.13
C VAL A 915 16.49 14.04 -37.25
N THR A 916 15.96 14.95 -36.41
CA THR A 916 14.56 15.43 -36.55
C THR A 916 14.51 16.85 -37.13
N PHE A 917 13.75 17.01 -38.22
CA PHE A 917 13.62 18.25 -38.97
C PHE A 917 12.26 18.95 -38.75
N SER A 918 12.23 20.27 -38.96
CA SER A 918 10.99 21.08 -38.98
C SER A 918 11.04 22.23 -39.98
N ARG A 919 9.88 22.55 -40.58
CA ARG A 919 9.66 23.76 -41.38
C ARG A 919 8.89 24.84 -40.63
N LEU A 920 8.30 24.55 -39.47
CA LEU A 920 7.52 25.53 -38.69
C LEU A 920 8.27 26.84 -38.37
N PRO A 921 9.59 26.85 -38.05
CA PRO A 921 10.32 28.09 -37.81
C PRO A 921 10.48 28.98 -39.05
N LEU A 922 10.46 28.37 -40.25
CA LEU A 922 10.61 29.06 -41.54
C LEU A 922 9.28 29.63 -42.07
N LEU A 923 8.15 29.20 -41.51
CA LEU A 923 6.81 29.59 -41.94
C LEU A 923 6.27 30.75 -41.08
N ARG A 924 5.78 31.81 -41.74
CA ARG A 924 5.06 32.90 -41.06
C ARG A 924 3.87 32.34 -40.28
N LYS A 925 3.85 32.56 -38.96
CA LYS A 925 2.72 32.18 -38.10
C LYS A 925 1.45 32.90 -38.57
N PRO A 926 0.31 32.21 -38.75
CA PRO A 926 -0.96 32.85 -39.07
C PRO A 926 -1.43 33.73 -37.90
N PRO A 927 -2.17 34.83 -38.15
CA PRO A 927 -2.70 35.68 -37.10
C PRO A 927 -3.66 34.90 -36.19
N LYS A 928 -3.59 35.14 -34.88
CA LYS A 928 -4.47 34.50 -33.90
C LYS A 928 -5.94 34.83 -34.21
N ARG A 929 -6.75 33.82 -34.54
CA ARG A 929 -8.21 33.95 -34.63
C ARG A 929 -8.76 34.36 -33.26
N THR A 930 -9.47 35.49 -33.22
CA THR A 930 -10.28 35.90 -32.07
C THR A 930 -11.48 34.95 -31.93
N THR A 931 -11.70 34.45 -30.71
CA THR A 931 -12.77 33.50 -30.41
C THR A 931 -14.13 34.20 -30.38
N ASN A 932 -14.86 34.15 -31.50
CA ASN A 932 -16.33 34.19 -31.54
C ASN A 932 -16.85 33.79 -32.92
N SER A 933 -16.94 32.49 -33.18
CA SER A 933 -17.73 31.89 -34.25
C SER A 933 -18.00 30.42 -33.88
N PRO A 934 -19.26 29.94 -33.88
CA PRO A 934 -19.57 28.57 -33.50
C PRO A 934 -19.07 27.56 -34.56
N ILE A 935 -18.56 26.43 -34.09
CA ILE A 935 -18.09 25.34 -34.95
C ILE A 935 -19.30 24.55 -35.45
N VAL A 936 -19.54 24.58 -36.76
CA VAL A 936 -20.53 23.70 -37.42
C VAL A 936 -19.88 22.34 -37.66
N ILE A 937 -20.38 21.30 -36.99
CA ILE A 937 -20.02 19.90 -37.26
C ILE A 937 -21.10 19.31 -38.17
N PRO A 938 -20.78 18.91 -39.42
CA PRO A 938 -21.75 18.29 -40.29
C PRO A 938 -21.97 16.81 -39.92
N GLY A 939 -23.23 16.41 -39.73
CA GLY A 939 -23.64 15.00 -39.84
C GLY A 939 -23.79 14.20 -38.53
N ARG A 940 -24.78 14.55 -37.69
CA ARG A 940 -25.61 13.54 -36.99
C ARG A 940 -27.07 13.98 -37.02
N ARG A 941 -27.96 13.08 -37.47
CA ARG A 941 -29.41 13.23 -37.29
C ARG A 941 -29.76 12.81 -35.86
N ASN A 942 -30.60 13.60 -35.19
CA ASN A 942 -31.29 13.14 -33.98
C ASN A 942 -32.56 12.41 -34.42
N GLU A 943 -32.76 11.21 -33.89
CA GLU A 943 -34.08 10.64 -33.68
C GLU A 943 -34.25 10.37 -32.18
N SER A 944 -35.51 10.33 -31.76
CA SER A 944 -36.06 10.52 -30.39
C SER A 944 -35.39 9.74 -29.25
#